data_AF-A0A8W8MR03-F1
#
_entry.id   AF-A0A8W8MR03-F1
#
_cell.length_a   1.000
_cell.length_b   1.000
_cell.length_c   1.000
_cell.angle_alpha   90.00
_cell.angle_beta   90.00
_cell.angle_gamma   90.00
#
_symmetry.space_group_name_H-M   'P 1'
#
loop_
_entity.id
_entity.type
_entity.pdbx_description
1 polymer ?
#
loop_
_entity_poly.entity_id
_entity_poly.type
_entity_poly.pdbx_seq_one_letter_code
_entity_poly.pdbx_strand_id
1 'polypeptide(L)'
;MLKKLVTAVKSLSQGIMLTKNINERRHDMPHVGACVVEVEVVFDGDQFSVIRKNASSNDFFNVNEEYLTRVILIKSKSLSVVDAKLLVYKKYKHLINRRKIVLQHEYEEFDDVAKCITYQILSSFCTFVESVINAFTMDLHTIISDYPVESLSVEKIKRLCEEVFERIEDETIGAFESKRDWRRWVADEIGRIMRRKGEPVCSDAWVEIKNISQKTVKDLNAILTELEEFQTCVLPVDQNKLVEEWLKRDVILDKSVFKMHPSIIKYITGYKDRDDKKQVVKVYLHGDDKKAENFFKECCKISIDTYFEFVNVERSKGGNKVVEELKQRERKAPAVDNSTRKQLKQIIQEYGDKIYARHSNVVGIRIGKARRVGDTIQDQPCLVLYCLDKFLVPFGEKPLPEAIAGWPCDIREDFVRFGICPNECVASRQNFPDPGCSIGIPSDDSSGSVGFLIESKDPLHTFEFGFLTASHVAIKRFEQLYHDEKLLSMHYLKLNDHFIVHPSWIDNGLNDHRIGKVVESFCGNYGLDKIGLDFAVIASSCSRNGAGKETLKVAKEEDLIMEKDIVTKTGRTTRTTYGYLMDDSLTVKVDRSFLSRGYFAFFNCYAIEDIPDDQPFFREGDSGSGVYVVENGKPSKPLGIAFAYLDSQTAVCNIGMIVDKLDLQIVRYRENRYSLKTFEELKISDEKTEEKSQEPMEES
;
A
#
# COMPACT_ATOMS: atom_id res chain seq x y z
N MET A 1 15.70 40.04 -10.12
CA MET A 1 15.31 38.81 -10.82
C MET A 1 15.93 37.57 -10.15
N LEU A 2 17.26 37.38 -10.20
CA LEU A 2 17.97 36.25 -9.58
C LEU A 2 17.59 35.96 -8.12
N LYS A 3 17.50 37.00 -7.26
CA LYS A 3 17.05 36.84 -5.87
C LYS A 3 15.66 36.20 -5.74
N LYS A 4 14.71 36.56 -6.63
CA LYS A 4 13.35 36.00 -6.63
C LYS A 4 13.33 34.56 -7.14
N LEU A 5 14.16 34.20 -8.12
CA LEU A 5 14.37 32.81 -8.55
C LEU A 5 14.92 31.95 -7.41
N VAL A 6 15.96 32.44 -6.72
CA VAL A 6 16.53 31.75 -5.55
C VAL A 6 15.49 31.57 -4.45
N THR A 7 14.68 32.59 -4.17
CA THR A 7 13.57 32.48 -3.21
C THR A 7 12.52 31.46 -3.66
N ALA A 8 12.14 31.45 -4.94
CA ALA A 8 11.17 30.52 -5.52
C ALA A 8 11.64 29.06 -5.39
N VAL A 9 12.88 28.77 -5.81
CA VAL A 9 13.46 27.43 -5.71
C VAL A 9 13.63 27.00 -4.25
N LYS A 10 14.08 27.90 -3.36
CA LYS A 10 14.17 27.61 -1.92
C LYS A 10 12.82 27.33 -1.27
N SER A 11 11.72 27.90 -1.78
CA SER A 11 10.39 27.60 -1.23
C SER A 11 9.94 26.17 -1.51
N LEU A 12 10.38 25.55 -2.62
CA LEU A 12 10.05 24.16 -2.94
C LEU A 12 10.63 23.17 -1.93
N SER A 13 11.77 23.47 -1.31
CA SER A 13 12.32 22.65 -0.22
C SER A 13 11.55 22.78 1.10
N GLN A 14 10.69 23.80 1.24
CA GLN A 14 9.82 23.98 2.41
C GLN A 14 8.45 23.30 2.21
N GLY A 15 8.07 23.00 0.96
CA GLY A 15 6.85 22.29 0.60
C GLY A 15 6.36 22.66 -0.81
N ILE A 16 5.52 21.80 -1.39
CA ILE A 16 4.88 22.08 -2.70
C ILE A 16 3.45 22.56 -2.50
N MET A 17 3.13 23.72 -3.08
CA MET A 17 1.74 24.19 -3.14
C MET A 17 0.97 23.48 -4.26
N LEU A 18 -0.08 22.76 -3.89
CA LEU A 18 -1.00 22.11 -4.81
C LEU A 18 -2.27 22.96 -4.96
N THR A 19 -2.47 23.55 -6.14
CA THR A 19 -3.61 24.46 -6.39
C THR A 19 -4.70 23.72 -7.18
N LYS A 20 -5.94 23.72 -6.66
CA LYS A 20 -7.08 23.04 -7.29
C LYS A 20 -7.76 23.87 -8.39
N ASN A 21 -7.63 25.18 -8.32
CA ASN A 21 -8.25 26.13 -9.25
C ASN A 21 -7.17 26.87 -10.04
N ILE A 22 -7.27 26.84 -11.38
CA ILE A 22 -6.36 27.58 -12.27
C ILE A 22 -6.61 29.10 -12.12
N ASN A 23 -7.84 29.51 -11.81
CA ASN A 23 -8.27 30.92 -11.77
C ASN A 23 -7.96 31.65 -10.45
N GLU A 24 -7.62 30.95 -9.36
CA GLU A 24 -7.28 31.56 -8.05
C GLU A 24 -5.80 31.95 -7.92
N ARG A 25 -5.05 31.84 -9.01
CA ARG A 25 -3.61 32.10 -9.00
C ARG A 25 -3.34 33.59 -8.90
N ARG A 26 -2.78 34.00 -7.75
CA ARG A 26 -2.30 35.37 -7.53
C ARG A 26 -1.19 35.69 -8.52
N HIS A 27 -1.31 36.84 -9.16
CA HIS A 27 -0.37 37.34 -10.16
C HIS A 27 1.02 37.71 -9.59
N ASP A 28 1.20 37.76 -8.26
CA ASP A 28 2.33 38.48 -7.67
C ASP A 28 3.59 37.63 -7.38
N MET A 29 3.59 36.33 -7.66
CA MET A 29 4.73 35.44 -7.39
C MET A 29 5.12 34.59 -8.62
N PRO A 30 6.42 34.32 -8.86
CA PRO A 30 6.82 33.32 -9.85
C PRO A 30 6.10 32.00 -9.53
N HIS A 31 5.60 31.34 -10.56
CA HIS A 31 4.65 30.22 -10.48
C HIS A 31 5.22 28.98 -9.78
N VAL A 32 5.34 29.02 -8.45
CA VAL A 32 5.83 27.90 -7.64
C VAL A 32 4.65 27.06 -7.17
N GLY A 33 4.07 26.26 -8.06
CA GLY A 33 2.98 25.37 -7.68
C GLY A 33 2.49 24.48 -8.82
N ALA A 34 1.99 23.31 -8.47
CA ALA A 34 1.34 22.42 -9.42
C ALA A 34 -0.17 22.70 -9.47
N CYS A 35 -0.76 22.68 -10.66
CA CYS A 35 -2.21 22.53 -10.77
C CYS A 35 -2.56 21.07 -10.53
N VAL A 36 -3.56 20.79 -9.71
CA VAL A 36 -3.92 19.42 -9.33
C VAL A 36 -5.37 19.11 -9.66
N VAL A 37 -5.59 17.94 -10.26
CA VAL A 37 -6.88 17.27 -10.23
C VAL A 37 -6.80 16.03 -9.36
N GLU A 38 -7.72 15.90 -8.41
CA GLU A 38 -7.80 14.70 -7.56
C GLU A 38 -8.65 13.63 -8.22
N VAL A 39 -8.09 12.43 -8.28
CA VAL A 39 -8.80 11.21 -8.69
C VAL A 39 -8.68 10.17 -7.59
N GLU A 40 -9.72 9.37 -7.43
CA GLU A 40 -9.77 8.26 -6.51
C GLU A 40 -9.98 6.97 -7.30
N VAL A 41 -9.19 5.95 -6.99
CA VAL A 41 -9.37 4.62 -7.54
C VAL A 41 -10.14 3.80 -6.51
N VAL A 42 -11.41 3.56 -6.80
CA VAL A 42 -12.32 2.83 -5.90
C VAL A 42 -12.71 1.50 -6.52
N PHE A 43 -13.07 0.55 -5.66
CA PHE A 43 -13.62 -0.72 -6.09
C PHE A 43 -15.14 -0.66 -6.05
N ASP A 44 -15.81 -0.93 -7.16
CA ASP A 44 -17.27 -0.86 -7.27
C ASP A 44 -17.99 -2.18 -6.93
N GLY A 45 -17.24 -3.24 -6.65
CA GLY A 45 -17.76 -4.59 -6.38
C GLY A 45 -17.31 -5.62 -7.40
N ASP A 46 -17.05 -5.20 -8.64
CA ASP A 46 -16.65 -6.09 -9.73
C ASP A 46 -15.29 -5.68 -10.33
N GLN A 47 -15.00 -4.38 -10.35
CA GLN A 47 -13.77 -3.83 -10.90
C GLN A 47 -13.32 -2.56 -10.18
N PHE A 48 -12.10 -2.12 -10.49
CA PHE A 48 -11.62 -0.81 -10.07
C PHE A 48 -12.02 0.26 -11.08
N SER A 49 -12.61 1.34 -10.58
CA SER A 49 -12.99 2.50 -11.37
C SER A 49 -12.26 3.75 -10.87
N VAL A 50 -11.94 4.64 -11.80
CA VAL A 50 -11.28 5.92 -11.50
C VAL A 50 -12.36 7.00 -11.43
N ILE A 51 -12.61 7.55 -10.26
CA ILE A 51 -13.61 8.60 -10.02
C ILE A 51 -12.89 9.93 -9.82
N ARG A 52 -13.42 10.99 -10.43
CA ARG A 52 -12.90 12.36 -10.24
C ARG A 52 -13.59 12.97 -9.02
N LYS A 53 -12.84 13.46 -8.03
CA LYS A 53 -13.43 14.10 -6.84
C LYS A 53 -13.99 15.50 -7.13
N ASN A 54 -13.38 16.24 -8.06
CA ASN A 54 -13.77 17.61 -8.39
C ASN A 54 -14.25 17.70 -9.85
N ALA A 55 -15.57 17.70 -10.06
CA ALA A 55 -16.18 17.79 -11.38
C ALA A 55 -16.03 19.18 -12.05
N SER A 56 -15.65 20.22 -11.30
CA SER A 56 -15.66 21.62 -11.76
C SER A 56 -14.47 22.06 -12.62
N SER A 57 -13.37 21.30 -12.72
CA SER A 57 -12.18 21.75 -13.46
C SER A 57 -12.07 21.17 -14.88
N ASN A 58 -13.08 21.37 -15.72
CA ASN A 58 -12.91 21.10 -17.17
C ASN A 58 -11.71 21.87 -17.74
N ASP A 59 -11.36 23.01 -17.13
CA ASP A 59 -10.20 23.82 -17.44
C ASP A 59 -8.85 23.07 -17.29
N PHE A 60 -8.76 22.08 -16.37
CA PHE A 60 -7.49 21.37 -16.12
C PHE A 60 -6.88 20.73 -17.38
N PHE A 61 -7.73 20.10 -18.20
CA PHE A 61 -7.29 19.44 -19.43
C PHE A 61 -7.33 20.36 -20.67
N ASN A 62 -8.09 21.46 -20.58
CA ASN A 62 -8.41 22.33 -21.72
C ASN A 62 -7.51 23.58 -21.81
N VAL A 63 -7.00 24.10 -20.69
CA VAL A 63 -6.12 25.29 -20.66
C VAL A 63 -4.81 25.00 -21.37
N ASN A 64 -4.41 25.86 -22.32
CA ASN A 64 -3.20 25.70 -23.13
C ASN A 64 -2.01 26.49 -22.56
N GLU A 65 -1.74 26.34 -21.26
CA GLU A 65 -0.54 26.90 -20.63
C GLU A 65 0.58 25.85 -20.62
N GLU A 66 1.66 26.11 -21.36
CA GLU A 66 2.82 25.20 -21.46
C GLU A 66 3.73 25.27 -20.22
N TYR A 67 3.75 26.41 -19.54
CA TYR A 67 4.58 26.67 -18.35
C TYR A 67 4.00 26.11 -17.05
N LEU A 68 2.89 25.36 -17.13
CA LEU A 68 2.18 24.85 -15.99
C LEU A 68 2.45 23.36 -15.75
N THR A 69 3.07 23.03 -14.61
CA THR A 69 3.10 21.66 -14.08
C THR A 69 1.67 21.23 -13.69
N ARG A 70 1.15 20.25 -14.43
CA ARG A 70 -0.15 19.61 -14.17
C ARG A 70 0.06 18.26 -13.50
N VAL A 71 -0.66 18.00 -12.42
CA VAL A 71 -0.60 16.76 -11.66
C VAL A 71 -1.98 16.14 -11.53
N ILE A 72 -2.11 14.86 -11.84
CA ILE A 72 -3.23 14.04 -11.37
C ILE A 72 -2.79 13.42 -10.04
N LEU A 73 -3.39 13.88 -8.95
CA LEU A 73 -3.16 13.32 -7.62
C LEU A 73 -4.10 12.14 -7.39
N ILE A 74 -3.51 10.96 -7.25
CA ILE A 74 -4.19 9.67 -7.18
C ILE A 74 -4.29 9.24 -5.72
N LYS A 75 -5.50 8.86 -5.32
CA LYS A 75 -5.80 8.25 -4.02
C LYS A 75 -6.28 6.83 -4.22
N SER A 76 -5.75 5.90 -3.44
CA SER A 76 -6.13 4.48 -3.47
C SER A 76 -5.77 3.82 -2.14
N LYS A 77 -6.76 3.14 -1.53
CA LYS A 77 -6.58 2.39 -0.29
C LYS A 77 -6.36 0.89 -0.50
N SER A 78 -6.60 0.37 -1.71
CA SER A 78 -6.70 -1.08 -1.97
C SER A 78 -5.90 -1.56 -3.17
N LEU A 79 -5.03 -0.72 -3.73
CA LEU A 79 -4.14 -1.06 -4.83
C LEU A 79 -2.73 -0.54 -4.55
N SER A 80 -1.74 -1.20 -5.13
CA SER A 80 -0.39 -0.67 -5.16
C SER A 80 -0.35 0.67 -5.89
N VAL A 81 0.64 1.51 -5.56
CA VAL A 81 0.89 2.81 -6.21
C VAL A 81 0.95 2.64 -7.73
N VAL A 82 1.68 1.63 -8.19
CA VAL A 82 1.87 1.38 -9.63
C VAL A 82 0.59 0.89 -10.29
N ASP A 83 -0.15 -0.05 -9.69
CA ASP A 83 -1.41 -0.53 -10.26
C ASP A 83 -2.46 0.60 -10.31
N ALA A 84 -2.54 1.45 -9.28
CA ALA A 84 -3.42 2.62 -9.27
C ALA A 84 -3.04 3.64 -10.36
N LYS A 85 -1.74 3.95 -10.50
CA LYS A 85 -1.21 4.81 -11.57
C LYS A 85 -1.51 4.24 -12.95
N LEU A 86 -1.37 2.93 -13.14
CA LEU A 86 -1.63 2.28 -14.42
C LEU A 86 -3.10 2.37 -14.82
N LEU A 87 -4.04 2.21 -13.88
CA LEU A 87 -5.48 2.40 -14.15
C LEU A 87 -5.80 3.84 -14.56
N VAL A 88 -5.25 4.82 -13.84
CA VAL A 88 -5.42 6.25 -14.16
C VAL A 88 -4.80 6.59 -15.51
N TYR A 89 -3.60 6.07 -15.79
CA TYR A 89 -2.92 6.23 -17.07
C TYR A 89 -3.77 5.71 -18.22
N LYS A 90 -4.28 4.47 -18.11
CA LYS A 90 -5.12 3.87 -19.15
C LYS A 90 -6.38 4.69 -19.42
N LYS A 91 -7.01 5.23 -18.38
CA LYS A 91 -8.21 6.07 -18.52
C LYS A 91 -7.93 7.40 -19.23
N TYR A 92 -6.80 8.04 -18.93
CA TYR A 92 -6.49 9.40 -19.42
C TYR A 92 -5.30 9.45 -20.39
N LYS A 93 -4.92 8.32 -21.01
CA LYS A 93 -3.69 8.15 -21.80
C LYS A 93 -3.44 9.28 -22.80
N HIS A 94 -4.44 9.59 -23.63
CA HIS A 94 -4.31 10.62 -24.66
C HIS A 94 -4.07 12.02 -24.06
N LEU A 95 -4.72 12.33 -22.93
CA LEU A 95 -4.58 13.62 -22.26
C LEU A 95 -3.22 13.72 -21.57
N ILE A 96 -2.80 12.66 -20.87
CA ILE A 96 -1.52 12.59 -20.17
C ILE A 96 -0.36 12.78 -21.15
N ASN A 97 -0.34 12.03 -22.26
CA ASN A 97 0.75 12.09 -23.24
C ASN A 97 0.79 13.45 -23.95
N ARG A 98 -0.38 14.00 -24.35
CA ARG A 98 -0.45 15.27 -25.08
C ARG A 98 -0.05 16.47 -24.23
N ARG A 99 -0.41 16.46 -22.93
CA ARG A 99 -0.26 17.63 -22.04
C ARG A 99 0.87 17.48 -21.01
N LYS A 100 1.68 16.41 -21.10
CA LYS A 100 2.78 16.09 -20.16
C LYS A 100 2.31 16.14 -18.69
N ILE A 101 1.16 15.52 -18.40
CA ILE A 101 0.56 15.53 -17.06
C ILE A 101 1.28 14.51 -16.18
N VAL A 102 1.72 14.93 -15.00
CA VAL A 102 2.40 14.07 -14.03
C VAL A 102 1.39 13.27 -13.22
N LEU A 103 1.64 11.97 -13.03
CA LEU A 103 0.87 11.09 -12.15
C LEU A 103 1.58 10.98 -10.81
N GLN A 104 0.92 11.45 -9.75
CA GLN A 104 1.43 11.41 -8.38
C GLN A 104 0.45 10.62 -7.51
N HIS A 105 0.93 9.62 -6.78
CA HIS A 105 0.14 8.98 -5.74
C HIS A 105 0.33 9.70 -4.40
N GLU A 106 -0.71 9.72 -3.55
CA GLU A 106 -0.62 10.34 -2.21
C GLU A 106 0.40 9.67 -1.27
N TYR A 107 0.75 8.42 -1.59
CA TYR A 107 1.77 7.66 -0.92
C TYR A 107 3.11 7.77 -1.61
N GLU A 108 3.40 8.76 -2.44
CA GLU A 108 4.76 8.99 -2.94
C GLU A 108 5.30 10.31 -2.39
N GLU A 109 6.62 10.39 -2.31
CA GLU A 109 7.27 11.68 -2.08
C GLU A 109 7.05 12.58 -3.29
N PHE A 110 7.00 13.88 -3.08
CA PHE A 110 6.70 14.86 -4.12
C PHE A 110 7.96 15.36 -4.86
N ASP A 111 9.12 14.73 -4.66
CA ASP A 111 10.41 15.13 -5.23
C ASP A 111 10.36 15.25 -6.75
N ASP A 112 9.71 14.31 -7.44
CA ASP A 112 9.61 14.34 -8.90
C ASP A 112 8.72 15.49 -9.39
N VAL A 113 7.66 15.82 -8.64
CA VAL A 113 6.82 17.00 -8.90
C VAL A 113 7.62 18.29 -8.66
N ALA A 114 8.41 18.36 -7.58
CA ALA A 114 9.28 19.49 -7.29
C ALA A 114 10.32 19.69 -8.40
N LYS A 115 10.93 18.60 -8.89
CA LYS A 115 11.85 18.64 -10.04
C LYS A 115 11.15 19.13 -11.30
N CYS A 116 9.93 18.67 -11.60
CA CYS A 116 9.15 19.17 -12.73
C CYS A 116 8.92 20.69 -12.65
N ILE A 117 8.48 21.19 -11.49
CA ILE A 117 8.23 22.63 -11.28
C ILE A 117 9.55 23.40 -11.43
N THR A 118 10.62 22.93 -10.78
CA THR A 118 11.94 23.59 -10.82
C THR A 118 12.48 23.64 -12.24
N TYR A 119 12.40 22.52 -12.97
CA TYR A 119 12.84 22.42 -14.35
C TYR A 119 12.10 23.42 -15.25
N GLN A 120 10.77 23.49 -15.16
CA GLN A 120 9.97 24.45 -15.94
C GLN A 120 10.32 25.91 -15.62
N ILE A 121 10.52 26.24 -14.34
CA ILE A 121 10.96 27.57 -13.92
C ILE A 121 12.32 27.87 -14.57
N LEU A 122 13.30 26.97 -14.44
CA LEU A 122 14.63 27.16 -15.02
C LEU A 122 14.60 27.28 -16.54
N SER A 123 13.85 26.42 -17.25
CA SER A 123 13.70 26.53 -18.71
C SER A 123 13.17 27.88 -19.13
N SER A 124 12.16 28.40 -18.42
CA SER A 124 11.59 29.73 -18.69
C SER A 124 12.63 30.84 -18.48
N PHE A 125 13.48 30.72 -17.46
CA PHE A 125 14.58 31.66 -17.22
C PHE A 125 15.69 31.56 -18.27
N CYS A 126 16.07 30.36 -18.71
CA CYS A 126 17.05 30.18 -19.79
C CYS A 126 16.56 30.88 -21.06
N THR A 127 15.32 30.61 -21.50
CA THR A 127 14.72 31.25 -22.68
C THR A 127 14.66 32.78 -22.55
N PHE A 128 14.38 33.31 -21.36
CA PHE A 128 14.43 34.75 -21.12
C PHE A 128 15.86 35.31 -21.27
N VAL A 129 16.85 34.69 -20.65
CA VAL A 129 18.25 35.13 -20.73
C VAL A 129 18.77 35.07 -22.17
N GLU A 130 18.46 34.00 -22.90
CA GLU A 130 18.73 33.87 -24.33
C GLU A 130 18.11 35.01 -25.15
N SER A 131 16.85 35.36 -24.87
CA SER A 131 16.17 36.47 -25.53
C SER A 131 16.86 37.81 -25.27
N VAL A 132 17.32 38.05 -24.04
CA VAL A 132 18.11 39.25 -23.69
C VAL A 132 19.45 39.24 -24.41
N ILE A 133 20.16 38.10 -24.47
CA ILE A 133 21.41 37.97 -25.22
C ILE A 133 21.18 38.31 -26.70
N ASN A 134 20.15 37.73 -27.33
CA ASN A 134 19.80 37.99 -28.72
C ASN A 134 19.48 39.47 -28.98
N ALA A 135 18.80 40.14 -28.04
CA ALA A 135 18.53 41.56 -28.15
C ALA A 135 19.82 42.40 -28.17
N PHE A 136 20.83 42.06 -27.36
CA PHE A 136 22.13 42.73 -27.36
C PHE A 136 23.01 42.39 -28.57
N THR A 137 22.97 41.14 -29.07
CA THR A 137 23.85 40.67 -30.13
C THR A 137 23.32 40.94 -31.53
N MET A 138 22.01 40.80 -31.74
CA MET A 138 21.37 40.87 -33.05
C MET A 138 20.53 42.13 -33.21
N ASP A 139 19.55 42.35 -32.32
CA ASP A 139 18.54 43.41 -32.53
C ASP A 139 19.16 44.79 -32.39
N LEU A 140 19.91 45.02 -31.32
CA LEU A 140 20.60 46.29 -31.08
C LEU A 140 21.63 46.57 -32.17
N HIS A 141 22.37 45.55 -32.62
CA HIS A 141 23.37 45.69 -33.69
C HIS A 141 22.71 46.04 -35.04
N THR A 142 21.59 45.41 -35.36
CA THR A 142 20.83 45.65 -36.61
C THR A 142 20.27 47.08 -36.61
N ILE A 143 19.58 47.48 -35.54
CA ILE A 143 19.00 48.82 -35.44
C ILE A 143 20.07 49.91 -35.45
N ILE A 144 21.23 49.66 -34.84
CA ILE A 144 22.35 50.60 -34.87
C ILE A 144 22.97 50.71 -36.27
N SER A 145 23.07 49.61 -37.01
CA SER A 145 23.68 49.58 -38.35
C SER A 145 22.83 50.31 -39.40
N ASP A 146 21.52 50.40 -39.21
CA ASP A 146 20.58 51.04 -40.12
C ASP A 146 20.45 52.57 -39.92
N TYR A 147 21.09 53.15 -38.89
CA TYR A 147 20.97 54.56 -38.56
C TYR A 147 22.14 55.42 -39.06
N PRO A 148 21.88 56.57 -39.73
CA PRO A 148 22.94 57.46 -40.19
C PRO A 148 23.69 58.12 -39.03
N VAL A 149 25.01 57.93 -39.03
CA VAL A 149 26.01 58.29 -38.00
C VAL A 149 26.03 59.78 -37.66
N GLU A 150 25.50 60.67 -38.51
CA GLU A 150 25.58 62.12 -38.30
C GLU A 150 24.47 62.69 -37.38
N SER A 151 23.60 61.84 -36.82
CA SER A 151 22.34 62.31 -36.21
C SER A 151 22.00 61.82 -34.80
N LEU A 152 22.91 61.10 -34.12
CA LEU A 152 22.60 60.46 -32.84
C LEU A 152 23.00 61.30 -31.62
N SER A 153 21.98 61.78 -30.90
CA SER A 153 22.12 62.27 -29.54
C SER A 153 22.00 61.11 -28.53
N VAL A 154 22.50 61.32 -27.31
CA VAL A 154 22.33 60.38 -26.18
C VAL A 154 20.86 60.00 -25.98
N GLU A 155 19.94 60.96 -26.16
CA GLU A 155 18.50 60.72 -25.99
C GLU A 155 17.91 59.83 -27.08
N LYS A 156 18.43 59.91 -28.32
CA LYS A 156 18.05 58.99 -29.40
C LYS A 156 18.57 57.58 -29.16
N ILE A 157 19.83 57.44 -28.72
CA ILE A 157 20.42 56.14 -28.38
C ILE A 157 19.59 55.45 -27.30
N LYS A 158 19.23 56.19 -26.25
CA LYS A 158 18.36 55.67 -25.18
C LYS A 158 17.03 55.16 -25.73
N ARG A 159 16.36 55.93 -26.60
CA ARG A 159 15.07 55.54 -27.20
C ARG A 159 15.20 54.28 -28.06
N LEU A 160 16.26 54.17 -28.85
CA LEU A 160 16.53 52.98 -29.66
C LEU A 160 16.76 51.74 -28.79
N CYS A 161 17.50 51.88 -27.68
CA CYS A 161 17.66 50.79 -26.71
C CYS A 161 16.31 50.41 -26.08
N GLU A 162 15.48 51.38 -25.69
CA GLU A 162 14.13 51.12 -25.17
C GLU A 162 13.30 50.32 -26.20
N GLU A 163 13.27 50.75 -27.46
CA GLU A 163 12.55 50.06 -28.55
C GLU A 163 13.03 48.62 -28.79
N VAL A 164 14.34 48.36 -28.71
CA VAL A 164 14.90 47.00 -28.81
C VAL A 164 14.40 46.14 -27.66
N PHE A 165 14.55 46.61 -26.43
CA PHE A 165 14.21 45.81 -25.25
C PHE A 165 12.69 45.66 -25.05
N GLU A 166 11.88 46.57 -25.60
CA GLU A 166 10.41 46.44 -25.65
C GLU A 166 9.94 45.22 -26.46
N ARG A 167 10.72 44.74 -27.43
CA ARG A 167 10.40 43.55 -28.24
C ARG A 167 10.58 42.24 -27.49
N ILE A 168 11.30 42.23 -26.37
CA ILE A 168 11.45 41.04 -25.54
C ILE A 168 10.09 40.81 -24.87
N GLU A 169 9.34 39.80 -25.31
CA GLU A 169 8.08 39.42 -24.68
C GLU A 169 8.32 38.92 -23.24
N ASP A 170 7.60 39.52 -22.28
CA ASP A 170 7.66 39.19 -20.85
C ASP A 170 6.65 38.08 -20.47
N GLU A 171 6.18 37.30 -21.46
CA GLU A 171 5.08 36.34 -21.28
C GLU A 171 5.39 35.27 -20.22
N THR A 172 6.68 34.93 -20.03
CA THR A 172 7.16 33.95 -19.05
C THR A 172 7.29 34.50 -17.63
N ILE A 173 7.24 35.82 -17.44
CA ILE A 173 7.47 36.52 -16.17
C ILE A 173 6.18 37.24 -15.79
N GLY A 174 5.11 36.45 -15.61
CA GLY A 174 3.81 36.93 -15.17
C GLY A 174 3.93 37.89 -13.97
N ALA A 175 3.53 39.14 -14.19
CA ALA A 175 3.29 40.17 -13.18
C ALA A 175 4.43 40.41 -12.16
N PHE A 176 5.67 40.50 -12.65
CA PHE A 176 6.64 41.32 -11.92
C PHE A 176 6.23 42.78 -12.13
N GLU A 177 5.85 43.50 -11.08
CA GLU A 177 5.50 44.93 -11.10
C GLU A 177 6.57 45.85 -11.76
N SER A 178 7.72 45.31 -12.19
CA SER A 178 8.80 46.02 -12.86
C SER A 178 8.80 45.90 -14.40
N LYS A 179 7.68 45.56 -15.06
CA LYS A 179 7.64 45.33 -16.54
C LYS A 179 8.26 46.46 -17.36
N ARG A 180 8.29 47.71 -16.86
CA ARG A 180 8.96 48.84 -17.54
C ARG A 180 10.29 49.26 -16.92
N ASP A 181 10.59 48.86 -15.69
CA ASP A 181 11.69 49.46 -14.94
C ASP A 181 13.06 48.95 -15.36
N TRP A 182 13.22 47.65 -15.66
CA TRP A 182 14.55 47.13 -16.00
C TRP A 182 15.00 47.51 -17.42
N ARG A 183 14.10 47.40 -18.41
CA ARG A 183 14.37 47.79 -19.82
C ARG A 183 14.80 49.25 -19.88
N ARG A 184 14.02 50.11 -19.22
CA ARG A 184 14.28 51.54 -19.10
C ARG A 184 15.55 51.83 -18.30
N TRP A 185 15.78 51.12 -17.20
CA TRP A 185 17.00 51.26 -16.41
C TRP A 185 18.25 50.90 -17.21
N VAL A 186 18.21 49.82 -18.00
CA VAL A 186 19.33 49.44 -18.89
C VAL A 186 19.58 50.53 -19.93
N ALA A 187 18.52 51.02 -20.59
CA ALA A 187 18.64 52.11 -21.55
C ALA A 187 19.17 53.42 -20.89
N ASP A 188 18.71 53.73 -19.68
CA ASP A 188 19.19 54.85 -18.86
C ASP A 188 20.65 54.70 -18.45
N GLU A 189 21.09 53.48 -18.10
CA GLU A 189 22.47 53.17 -17.73
C GLU A 189 23.40 53.39 -18.92
N ILE A 190 23.04 52.86 -20.10
CA ILE A 190 23.77 53.07 -21.35
C ILE A 190 23.84 54.59 -21.63
N GLY A 191 22.72 55.30 -21.56
CA GLY A 191 22.69 56.75 -21.75
C GLY A 191 23.50 57.54 -20.70
N ARG A 192 23.62 57.04 -19.47
CA ARG A 192 24.42 57.68 -18.41
C ARG A 192 25.92 57.46 -18.60
N ILE A 193 26.33 56.26 -19.02
CA ILE A 193 27.71 55.95 -19.35
C ILE A 193 28.19 56.84 -20.51
N MET A 194 27.34 57.02 -21.53
CA MET A 194 27.61 57.94 -22.63
C MET A 194 27.79 59.39 -22.15
N ARG A 195 26.92 59.89 -21.27
CA ARG A 195 27.01 61.25 -20.71
C ARG A 195 28.28 61.53 -19.92
N ARG A 196 28.83 60.54 -19.21
CA ARG A 196 30.02 60.72 -18.35
C ARG A 196 31.32 60.93 -19.11
N LYS A 197 31.37 60.60 -20.41
CA LYS A 197 32.59 60.66 -21.23
C LYS A 197 32.68 61.90 -22.15
N GLY A 198 31.72 62.83 -22.10
CA GLY A 198 31.66 64.03 -22.96
C GLY A 198 30.76 63.86 -24.19
N GLU A 199 30.54 64.90 -25.01
CA GLU A 199 29.84 64.78 -26.29
C GLU A 199 30.66 63.87 -27.22
N PRO A 200 30.14 62.69 -27.60
CA PRO A 200 30.91 61.74 -28.37
C PRO A 200 30.98 62.18 -29.84
N VAL A 201 32.17 62.09 -30.44
CA VAL A 201 32.27 61.92 -31.90
C VAL A 201 31.57 60.59 -32.21
N CYS A 202 30.66 60.58 -33.18
CA CYS A 202 29.66 59.50 -33.29
C CYS A 202 30.25 58.09 -33.49
N SER A 203 31.50 57.97 -33.99
CA SER A 203 32.24 56.71 -34.03
C SER A 203 32.59 56.12 -32.66
N ASP A 204 32.85 56.96 -31.65
CA ASP A 204 33.35 56.55 -30.34
C ASP A 204 32.20 56.05 -29.44
N ALA A 205 31.00 56.63 -29.61
CA ALA A 205 29.78 56.15 -28.96
C ALA A 205 29.48 54.68 -29.35
N TRP A 206 29.70 54.32 -30.61
CA TRP A 206 29.43 52.97 -31.11
C TRP A 206 30.38 51.92 -30.60
N VAL A 207 31.67 52.25 -30.55
CA VAL A 207 32.68 51.37 -29.95
C VAL A 207 32.32 51.11 -28.48
N GLU A 208 31.84 52.13 -27.77
CA GLU A 208 31.47 52.00 -26.36
C GLU A 208 30.18 51.17 -26.15
N ILE A 209 29.12 51.40 -26.93
CA ILE A 209 27.90 50.55 -26.86
C ILE A 209 28.26 49.09 -27.16
N LYS A 210 29.12 48.87 -28.16
CA LYS A 210 29.58 47.52 -28.51
C LYS A 210 30.36 46.88 -27.37
N ASN A 211 31.27 47.61 -26.71
CA ASN A 211 32.03 47.12 -25.57
C ASN A 211 31.12 46.76 -24.38
N ILE A 212 30.15 47.62 -24.06
CA ILE A 212 29.16 47.36 -22.99
C ILE A 212 28.34 46.11 -23.34
N SER A 213 27.82 46.04 -24.56
CA SER A 213 27.01 44.91 -25.03
C SER A 213 27.80 43.60 -24.97
N GLN A 214 29.04 43.59 -25.45
CA GLN A 214 29.92 42.41 -25.39
C GLN A 214 30.19 41.95 -23.96
N LYS A 215 30.43 42.88 -23.03
CA LYS A 215 30.62 42.55 -21.62
C LYS A 215 29.34 41.98 -21.01
N THR A 216 28.20 42.62 -21.22
CA THR A 216 26.90 42.14 -20.72
C THR A 216 26.55 40.77 -21.29
N VAL A 217 26.77 40.54 -22.59
CA VAL A 217 26.56 39.23 -23.23
C VAL A 217 27.47 38.17 -22.62
N LYS A 218 28.73 38.49 -22.31
CA LYS A 218 29.63 37.55 -21.63
C LYS A 218 29.12 37.18 -20.24
N ASP A 219 28.69 38.15 -19.45
CA ASP A 219 28.15 37.93 -18.11
C ASP A 219 26.84 37.11 -18.17
N LEU A 220 25.95 37.41 -19.13
CA LEU A 220 24.69 36.68 -19.34
C LEU A 220 24.94 35.24 -19.83
N ASN A 221 25.92 35.01 -20.69
CA ASN A 221 26.30 33.66 -21.11
C ASN A 221 26.81 32.84 -19.92
N ALA A 222 27.62 33.43 -19.02
CA ALA A 222 28.05 32.73 -17.81
C ALA A 222 26.86 32.34 -16.93
N ILE A 223 25.89 33.25 -16.74
CA ILE A 223 24.65 32.96 -16.01
C ILE A 223 23.83 31.87 -16.71
N LEU A 224 23.71 31.92 -18.04
CA LEU A 224 22.98 30.92 -18.82
C LEU A 224 23.61 29.54 -18.64
N THR A 225 24.94 29.43 -18.73
CA THR A 225 25.66 28.17 -18.48
C THR A 225 25.41 27.63 -17.08
N GLU A 226 25.48 28.46 -16.04
CA GLU A 226 25.17 28.02 -14.66
C GLU A 226 23.72 27.55 -14.51
N LEU A 227 22.76 28.22 -15.18
CA LEU A 227 21.35 27.83 -15.16
C LEU A 227 21.10 26.51 -15.89
N GLU A 228 21.74 26.30 -17.04
CA GLU A 228 21.68 25.05 -17.80
C GLU A 228 22.30 23.90 -17.01
N GLU A 229 23.46 24.12 -16.38
CA GLU A 229 24.09 23.14 -15.48
C GLU A 229 23.13 22.76 -14.34
N PHE A 230 22.49 23.74 -13.69
CA PHE A 230 21.52 23.45 -12.64
C PHE A 230 20.28 22.74 -13.18
N GLN A 231 19.83 23.07 -14.39
CA GLN A 231 18.70 22.41 -15.05
C GLN A 231 18.98 20.92 -15.27
N THR A 232 20.22 20.54 -15.60
CA THR A 232 20.60 19.11 -15.70
C THR A 232 20.47 18.36 -14.36
N CYS A 233 20.69 19.05 -13.23
CA CYS A 233 20.59 18.45 -11.89
C CYS A 233 19.15 18.22 -11.44
N VAL A 234 18.18 18.93 -12.03
CA VAL A 234 16.75 18.83 -11.70
C VAL A 234 15.93 18.21 -12.83
N LEU A 235 16.57 17.50 -13.75
CA LEU A 235 15.90 16.84 -14.86
C LEU A 235 14.79 15.91 -14.33
N PRO A 236 13.52 16.13 -14.75
CA PRO A 236 12.42 15.28 -14.32
C PRO A 236 12.59 13.84 -14.79
N VAL A 237 12.06 12.90 -14.01
CA VAL A 237 11.99 11.50 -14.44
C VAL A 237 11.09 11.40 -15.67
N ASP A 238 11.54 10.66 -16.67
CA ASP A 238 10.75 10.39 -17.87
C ASP A 238 9.57 9.46 -17.53
N GLN A 239 8.38 10.06 -17.37
CA GLN A 239 7.17 9.33 -17.05
C GLN A 239 6.79 8.31 -18.12
N ASN A 240 7.14 8.51 -19.39
CA ASN A 240 6.83 7.53 -20.44
C ASN A 240 7.64 6.25 -20.22
N LYS A 241 8.91 6.37 -19.82
CA LYS A 241 9.73 5.21 -19.41
C LYS A 241 9.17 4.53 -18.17
N LEU A 242 8.68 5.28 -17.19
CA LEU A 242 8.00 4.69 -16.02
C LEU A 242 6.75 3.92 -16.44
N VAL A 243 5.93 4.47 -17.33
CA VAL A 243 4.73 3.80 -17.85
C VAL A 243 5.08 2.52 -18.61
N GLU A 244 6.15 2.51 -19.39
CA GLU A 244 6.65 1.31 -20.07
C GLU A 244 6.99 0.20 -19.06
N GLU A 245 7.63 0.55 -17.94
CA GLU A 245 7.85 -0.41 -16.84
C GLU A 245 6.53 -0.87 -16.21
N TRP A 246 5.60 0.03 -15.92
CA TRP A 246 4.31 -0.34 -15.32
C TRP A 246 3.50 -1.31 -16.18
N LEU A 247 3.52 -1.12 -17.50
CA LEU A 247 2.82 -1.98 -18.45
C LEU A 247 3.33 -3.43 -18.44
N LYS A 248 4.59 -3.67 -18.04
CA LYS A 248 5.15 -5.02 -17.88
C LYS A 248 4.49 -5.82 -16.76
N ARG A 249 3.71 -5.19 -15.88
CA ARG A 249 2.92 -5.91 -14.85
C ARG A 249 1.74 -6.66 -15.46
N ASP A 250 1.18 -6.18 -16.57
CA ASP A 250 0.02 -6.76 -17.25
C ASP A 250 0.40 -7.88 -18.23
N VAL A 251 1.03 -8.91 -17.68
CA VAL A 251 1.49 -10.07 -18.46
C VAL A 251 0.34 -10.96 -18.96
N ILE A 252 -0.85 -10.85 -18.38
CA ILE A 252 -2.03 -11.59 -18.83
C ILE A 252 -3.16 -10.61 -19.18
N LEU A 253 -3.63 -10.68 -20.43
CA LEU A 253 -4.68 -9.81 -20.97
C LEU A 253 -6.08 -10.17 -20.49
N ASP A 254 -6.44 -11.45 -20.59
CA ASP A 254 -7.71 -11.97 -20.11
C ASP A 254 -7.46 -12.84 -18.90
N LYS A 255 -7.73 -12.31 -17.71
CA LYS A 255 -7.57 -13.06 -16.47
C LYS A 255 -8.75 -14.01 -16.21
N SER A 256 -9.89 -13.84 -16.90
CA SER A 256 -11.07 -14.66 -16.68
C SER A 256 -10.83 -16.14 -17.00
N VAL A 257 -9.87 -16.42 -17.88
CA VAL A 257 -9.45 -17.76 -18.28
C VAL A 257 -8.88 -18.58 -17.11
N PHE A 258 -8.37 -17.94 -16.05
CA PHE A 258 -7.86 -18.64 -14.86
C PHE A 258 -8.95 -19.18 -13.93
N LYS A 259 -10.23 -18.84 -14.17
CA LYS A 259 -11.33 -19.52 -13.48
C LYS A 259 -11.32 -21.04 -13.72
N MET A 260 -10.72 -21.50 -14.83
CA MET A 260 -10.55 -22.92 -15.16
C MET A 260 -9.34 -23.58 -14.46
N HIS A 261 -8.49 -22.78 -13.81
CA HIS A 261 -7.27 -23.23 -13.12
C HIS A 261 -7.21 -22.64 -11.69
N PRO A 262 -8.11 -23.09 -10.79
CA PRO A 262 -8.22 -22.55 -9.43
C PRO A 262 -6.98 -22.81 -8.56
N SER A 263 -6.10 -23.72 -8.98
CA SER A 263 -4.80 -23.93 -8.35
C SER A 263 -3.89 -22.70 -8.44
N ILE A 264 -4.10 -21.77 -9.38
CA ILE A 264 -3.32 -20.53 -9.48
C ILE A 264 -3.84 -19.51 -8.48
N ILE A 265 -3.04 -19.23 -7.45
CA ILE A 265 -3.43 -18.35 -6.34
C ILE A 265 -3.03 -16.91 -6.62
N LYS A 266 -1.78 -16.70 -7.07
CA LYS A 266 -1.18 -15.36 -7.24
C LYS A 266 -0.01 -15.41 -8.22
N TYR A 267 0.34 -14.27 -8.80
CA TYR A 267 1.66 -14.07 -9.41
C TYR A 267 2.23 -12.69 -9.09
N ILE A 268 3.55 -12.56 -9.19
CA ILE A 268 4.28 -11.30 -9.14
C ILE A 268 5.31 -11.24 -10.26
N THR A 269 5.52 -10.05 -10.82
CA THR A 269 6.45 -9.84 -11.94
C THR A 269 7.40 -8.69 -11.64
N GLY A 270 8.66 -8.84 -12.04
CA GLY A 270 9.69 -7.84 -11.75
C GLY A 270 11.08 -8.25 -12.18
N TYR A 271 12.08 -7.60 -11.60
CA TYR A 271 13.49 -7.93 -11.78
C TYR A 271 14.02 -8.67 -10.54
N LYS A 272 14.86 -9.68 -10.75
CA LYS A 272 15.69 -10.21 -9.66
C LYS A 272 16.87 -9.26 -9.40
N ASP A 273 17.03 -8.88 -8.15
CA ASP A 273 17.98 -7.88 -7.65
C ASP A 273 19.45 -8.38 -7.59
N ARG A 274 19.76 -9.54 -8.20
CA ARG A 274 21.13 -10.04 -8.31
C ARG A 274 21.65 -9.81 -9.72
N ASP A 275 22.42 -8.74 -9.87
CA ASP A 275 23.40 -8.37 -10.92
C ASP A 275 22.97 -8.41 -12.42
N ASP A 276 21.96 -9.18 -12.82
CA ASP A 276 21.63 -9.45 -14.22
C ASP A 276 20.35 -8.74 -14.71
N LYS A 277 19.62 -8.04 -13.83
CA LYS A 277 18.28 -7.45 -14.12
C LYS A 277 17.37 -8.41 -14.91
N LYS A 278 17.41 -9.69 -14.57
CA LYS A 278 16.63 -10.72 -15.26
C LYS A 278 15.15 -10.51 -14.96
N GLN A 279 14.32 -10.49 -16.01
CA GLN A 279 12.87 -10.42 -15.86
C GLN A 279 12.37 -11.76 -15.32
N VAL A 280 11.57 -11.70 -14.26
CA VAL A 280 11.01 -12.88 -13.59
C VAL A 280 9.50 -12.75 -13.46
N VAL A 281 8.81 -13.85 -13.71
CA VAL A 281 7.40 -14.06 -13.39
C VAL A 281 7.33 -15.20 -12.38
N LYS A 282 6.95 -14.88 -11.14
CA LYS A 282 6.83 -15.85 -10.06
C LYS A 282 5.35 -16.12 -9.80
N VAL A 283 4.93 -17.38 -9.90
CA VAL A 283 3.54 -17.84 -9.82
C VAL A 283 3.39 -18.77 -8.62
N TYR A 284 2.38 -18.51 -7.80
CA TYR A 284 2.06 -19.26 -6.60
C TYR A 284 0.87 -20.17 -6.87
N LEU A 285 1.06 -21.46 -6.61
CA LEU A 285 0.11 -22.53 -6.90
C LEU A 285 -0.29 -23.26 -5.61
N HIS A 286 -1.54 -23.67 -5.53
CA HIS A 286 -2.03 -24.66 -4.58
C HIS A 286 -1.64 -26.05 -5.10
N GLY A 287 -0.68 -26.70 -4.44
CA GLY A 287 -0.15 -27.99 -4.87
C GLY A 287 0.71 -27.91 -6.14
N ASP A 288 1.09 -29.09 -6.64
CA ASP A 288 1.81 -29.22 -7.91
C ASP A 288 0.79 -29.37 -9.06
N ASP A 289 0.60 -28.33 -9.86
CA ASP A 289 -0.30 -28.37 -11.03
C ASP A 289 0.42 -28.01 -12.33
N LYS A 290 1.02 -29.02 -12.96
CA LYS A 290 1.73 -28.85 -14.24
C LYS A 290 0.84 -28.36 -15.39
N LYS A 291 -0.47 -28.63 -15.35
CA LYS A 291 -1.39 -28.13 -16.38
C LYS A 291 -1.56 -26.62 -16.22
N ALA A 292 -1.77 -26.17 -14.99
CA ALA A 292 -1.83 -24.74 -14.67
C ALA A 292 -0.51 -24.02 -14.99
N GLU A 293 0.65 -24.63 -14.71
CA GLU A 293 1.96 -24.05 -15.07
C GLU A 293 2.09 -23.79 -16.58
N ASN A 294 1.80 -24.81 -17.40
CA ASN A 294 1.89 -24.71 -18.85
C ASN A 294 0.88 -23.72 -19.41
N PHE A 295 -0.36 -23.78 -18.93
CA PHE A 295 -1.41 -22.86 -19.30
C PHE A 295 -1.04 -21.40 -18.98
N PHE A 296 -0.46 -21.14 -17.80
CA PHE A 296 -0.03 -19.80 -17.42
C PHE A 296 1.05 -19.28 -18.38
N LYS A 297 2.03 -20.12 -18.75
CA LYS A 297 3.08 -19.73 -19.71
C LYS A 297 2.51 -19.38 -21.08
N GLU A 298 1.56 -20.17 -21.58
CA GLU A 298 0.90 -19.93 -22.87
C GLU A 298 0.12 -18.61 -22.89
N CYS A 299 -0.50 -18.24 -21.76
CA CYS A 299 -1.25 -16.99 -21.64
C CYS A 299 -0.36 -15.76 -21.39
N CYS A 300 0.88 -15.95 -20.94
CA CYS A 300 1.77 -14.89 -20.50
C CYS A 300 2.44 -14.19 -21.70
N LYS A 301 2.16 -12.89 -21.89
CA LYS A 301 2.73 -12.05 -22.95
C LYS A 301 3.87 -11.19 -22.41
N ILE A 302 5.02 -11.82 -22.19
CA ILE A 302 6.25 -11.13 -21.79
C ILE A 302 7.41 -11.57 -22.69
N SER A 303 8.54 -10.86 -22.64
CA SER A 303 9.72 -11.14 -23.47
C SER A 303 10.14 -12.62 -23.40
N ILE A 304 10.67 -13.16 -24.50
CA ILE A 304 11.21 -14.53 -24.60
C ILE A 304 12.27 -14.81 -23.51
N ASP A 305 12.98 -13.78 -23.04
CA ASP A 305 14.04 -13.91 -22.03
C ASP A 305 13.52 -13.94 -20.58
N THR A 306 12.20 -14.06 -20.38
CA THR A 306 11.59 -14.07 -19.05
C THR A 306 11.74 -15.43 -18.37
N TYR A 307 12.21 -15.39 -17.13
CA TYR A 307 12.31 -16.57 -16.29
C TYR A 307 11.02 -16.79 -15.50
N PHE A 308 10.51 -18.02 -15.51
CA PHE A 308 9.33 -18.40 -14.74
C PHE A 308 9.73 -19.19 -13.50
N GLU A 309 9.23 -18.77 -12.35
CA GLU A 309 9.35 -19.50 -11.07
C GLU A 309 7.95 -19.94 -10.63
N PHE A 310 7.75 -21.23 -10.39
CA PHE A 310 6.50 -21.75 -9.84
C PHE A 310 6.73 -22.22 -8.41
N VAL A 311 5.90 -21.72 -7.49
CA VAL A 311 5.98 -22.00 -6.07
C VAL A 311 4.73 -22.75 -5.64
N ASN A 312 4.91 -23.96 -5.11
CA ASN A 312 3.88 -24.68 -4.41
C ASN A 312 3.80 -24.17 -2.96
N VAL A 313 2.70 -23.52 -2.59
CA VAL A 313 2.51 -22.90 -1.27
C VAL A 313 2.26 -23.91 -0.13
N GLU A 314 2.06 -25.19 -0.45
CA GLU A 314 1.89 -26.24 0.57
C GLU A 314 3.23 -26.84 1.01
N ARG A 315 4.23 -26.80 0.11
CA ARG A 315 5.59 -27.33 0.35
C ARG A 315 6.60 -26.29 0.83
N SER A 316 6.25 -25.01 0.82
CA SER A 316 7.10 -23.90 1.29
C SER A 316 7.45 -23.99 2.79
N LYS A 317 6.71 -24.78 3.58
CA LYS A 317 6.78 -24.80 5.05
C LYS A 317 8.00 -25.49 5.68
N GLY A 318 8.90 -26.13 4.93
CA GLY A 318 9.81 -27.12 5.52
C GLY A 318 11.32 -27.01 5.25
N GLY A 319 11.82 -26.01 4.52
CA GLY A 319 13.15 -26.15 3.89
C GLY A 319 14.31 -25.33 4.43
N ASN A 320 14.08 -24.21 5.10
CA ASN A 320 15.13 -23.21 5.26
C ASN A 320 15.71 -23.15 6.68
N LYS A 321 16.77 -23.92 6.91
CA LYS A 321 17.55 -23.95 8.17
C LYS A 321 17.88 -22.55 8.69
N VAL A 322 18.15 -21.60 7.79
CA VAL A 322 18.43 -20.20 8.12
C VAL A 322 17.25 -19.48 8.77
N VAL A 323 16.03 -19.72 8.28
CA VAL A 323 14.82 -19.11 8.83
C VAL A 323 14.55 -19.65 10.22
N GLU A 324 14.74 -20.94 10.42
CA GLU A 324 14.56 -21.59 11.72
C GLU A 324 15.60 -21.11 12.74
N GLU A 325 16.87 -20.97 12.35
CA GLU A 325 17.91 -20.37 13.20
C GLU A 325 17.53 -18.96 13.65
N LEU A 326 16.99 -18.13 12.76
CA LEU A 326 16.54 -16.78 13.10
C LEU A 326 15.34 -16.79 14.04
N LYS A 327 14.35 -17.66 13.80
CA LYS A 327 13.18 -17.82 14.69
C LYS A 327 13.61 -18.25 16.10
N GLN A 328 14.49 -19.24 16.21
CA GLN A 328 15.02 -19.68 17.50
C GLN A 328 15.81 -18.59 18.21
N ARG A 329 16.59 -17.80 17.46
CA ARG A 329 17.32 -16.66 18.03
C ARG A 329 16.36 -15.58 18.51
N GLU A 330 15.33 -15.26 17.72
CA GLU A 330 14.30 -14.30 18.09
C GLU A 330 13.57 -14.71 19.37
N ARG A 331 13.18 -15.98 19.53
CA ARG A 331 12.58 -16.48 20.79
C ARG A 331 13.50 -16.29 22.01
N LYS A 332 14.81 -16.41 21.83
CA LYS A 332 15.82 -16.23 22.90
C LYS A 332 16.23 -14.78 23.13
N ALA A 333 15.96 -13.88 22.18
CA ALA A 333 16.35 -12.48 22.26
C ALA A 333 15.59 -11.74 23.38
N PRO A 334 16.21 -10.72 24.01
CA PRO A 334 15.56 -9.93 25.06
C PRO A 334 14.23 -9.33 24.59
N ALA A 335 13.24 -9.29 25.47
CA ALA A 335 11.96 -8.65 25.18
C ALA A 335 12.16 -7.17 24.83
N VAL A 336 11.42 -6.69 23.83
CA VAL A 336 11.36 -5.26 23.51
C VAL A 336 10.67 -4.53 24.65
N ASP A 337 11.28 -3.47 25.17
CA ASP A 337 10.68 -2.66 26.21
C ASP A 337 9.39 -1.97 25.71
N ASN A 338 8.48 -1.66 26.64
CA ASN A 338 7.17 -1.13 26.30
C ASN A 338 7.22 0.22 25.55
N SER A 339 8.22 1.06 25.81
CA SER A 339 8.33 2.36 25.15
C SER A 339 8.73 2.20 23.68
N THR A 340 9.72 1.36 23.41
CA THR A 340 10.14 1.00 22.04
C THR A 340 9.03 0.26 21.30
N ARG A 341 8.36 -0.69 21.95
CA ARG A 341 7.23 -1.42 21.37
C ARG A 341 6.10 -0.46 20.95
N LYS A 342 5.73 0.49 21.81
CA LYS A 342 4.72 1.50 21.50
C LYS A 342 5.13 2.38 20.33
N GLN A 343 6.40 2.81 20.29
CA GLN A 343 6.94 3.60 19.18
C GLN A 343 6.90 2.84 17.85
N LEU A 344 7.36 1.58 17.83
CA LEU A 344 7.34 0.75 16.63
C LEU A 344 5.91 0.46 16.17
N LYS A 345 4.97 0.20 17.08
CA LYS A 345 3.54 0.02 16.76
C LYS A 345 2.96 1.28 16.10
N GLN A 346 3.29 2.47 16.61
CA GLN A 346 2.89 3.74 15.99
C GLN A 346 3.49 3.91 14.58
N ILE A 347 4.76 3.55 14.39
CA ILE A 347 5.40 3.58 13.06
C ILE A 347 4.68 2.64 12.10
N ILE A 348 4.33 1.42 12.52
CA ILE A 348 3.58 0.46 11.70
C ILE A 348 2.21 1.05 11.32
N GLN A 349 1.50 1.69 12.25
CA GLN A 349 0.20 2.31 11.98
C GLN A 349 0.27 3.49 11.01
N GLU A 350 1.34 4.29 11.06
CA GLU A 350 1.55 5.47 10.22
C GLU A 350 2.08 5.11 8.82
N TYR A 351 2.99 4.14 8.73
CA TYR A 351 3.70 3.81 7.48
C TYR A 351 3.19 2.52 6.81
N GLY A 352 2.47 1.65 7.51
CA GLY A 352 2.07 0.33 6.98
C GLY A 352 1.29 0.40 5.67
N ASP A 353 0.31 1.30 5.58
CA ASP A 353 -0.46 1.53 4.34
C ASP A 353 0.45 1.99 3.19
N LYS A 354 1.39 2.90 3.48
CA LYS A 354 2.36 3.40 2.50
C LYS A 354 3.27 2.26 2.02
N ILE A 355 3.74 1.40 2.92
CA ILE A 355 4.59 0.26 2.59
C ILE A 355 3.85 -0.73 1.70
N TYR A 356 2.63 -1.13 2.07
CA TYR A 356 1.82 -2.05 1.27
C TYR A 356 1.50 -1.52 -0.13
N ALA A 357 1.29 -0.20 -0.24
CA ALA A 357 1.03 0.44 -1.52
C ALA A 357 2.30 0.62 -2.36
N ARG A 358 3.43 1.01 -1.76
CA ARG A 358 4.71 1.23 -2.47
C ARG A 358 5.40 -0.08 -2.88
N HIS A 359 5.18 -1.15 -2.12
CA HIS A 359 5.82 -2.44 -2.31
C HIS A 359 4.77 -3.56 -2.36
N SER A 360 4.30 -3.87 -3.56
CA SER A 360 3.26 -4.89 -3.79
C SER A 360 3.66 -6.29 -3.34
N ASN A 361 4.96 -6.53 -3.20
CA ASN A 361 5.55 -7.77 -2.74
C ASN A 361 5.43 -7.98 -1.22
N VAL A 362 5.26 -6.90 -0.42
CA VAL A 362 5.14 -7.00 1.05
C VAL A 362 3.75 -7.50 1.44
N VAL A 363 3.67 -8.54 2.25
CA VAL A 363 2.44 -9.23 2.69
C VAL A 363 2.17 -9.16 4.18
N GLY A 364 3.16 -8.75 4.98
CA GLY A 364 2.98 -8.60 6.42
C GLY A 364 4.03 -7.68 7.04
N ILE A 365 3.69 -7.06 8.16
CA ILE A 365 4.60 -6.24 8.95
C ILE A 365 4.39 -6.55 10.43
N ARG A 366 5.46 -6.74 11.20
CA ARG A 366 5.40 -6.84 12.66
C ARG A 366 6.66 -6.32 13.33
N ILE A 367 6.63 -6.21 14.65
CA ILE A 367 7.81 -5.98 15.47
C ILE A 367 8.61 -7.28 15.58
N GLY A 368 9.92 -7.20 15.37
CA GLY A 368 10.86 -8.30 15.60
C GLY A 368 11.95 -7.93 16.62
N LYS A 369 12.58 -8.95 17.20
CA LYS A 369 13.62 -8.79 18.24
C LYS A 369 15.03 -9.14 17.77
N ALA A 370 15.12 -9.74 16.59
CA ALA A 370 16.37 -10.09 15.96
C ALA A 370 16.25 -9.90 14.46
N ARG A 371 17.34 -9.46 13.84
CA ARG A 371 17.43 -9.30 12.39
C ARG A 371 18.71 -9.87 11.84
N ARG A 372 18.69 -10.25 10.56
CA ARG A 372 19.89 -10.67 9.86
C ARG A 372 20.61 -9.46 9.26
N VAL A 373 21.91 -9.35 9.53
CA VAL A 373 22.81 -8.34 8.94
C VAL A 373 23.98 -9.07 8.32
N GLY A 374 23.98 -9.16 6.99
CA GLY A 374 24.90 -10.03 6.24
C GLY A 374 24.74 -11.50 6.67
N ASP A 375 25.82 -12.08 7.19
CA ASP A 375 25.85 -13.46 7.69
C ASP A 375 25.65 -13.57 9.21
N THR A 376 25.42 -12.45 9.90
CA THR A 376 25.23 -12.42 11.36
C THR A 376 23.79 -12.12 11.73
N ILE A 377 23.36 -12.63 12.90
CA ILE A 377 22.07 -12.27 13.50
C ILE A 377 22.35 -11.31 14.66
N GLN A 378 21.64 -10.18 14.67
CA GLN A 378 21.74 -9.16 15.71
C GLN A 378 20.46 -9.13 16.54
N ASP A 379 20.59 -9.27 17.85
CA ASP A 379 19.48 -9.22 18.81
C ASP A 379 19.14 -7.77 19.14
N GLN A 380 18.35 -7.13 18.27
CA GLN A 380 17.86 -5.77 18.48
C GLN A 380 16.43 -5.62 17.92
N PRO A 381 15.62 -4.71 18.49
CA PRO A 381 14.30 -4.39 17.95
C PRO A 381 14.39 -3.91 16.49
N CYS A 382 13.48 -4.40 15.65
CA CYS A 382 13.40 -4.07 14.24
C CYS A 382 11.96 -4.21 13.72
N LEU A 383 11.73 -3.74 12.49
CA LEU A 383 10.49 -3.97 11.74
C LEU A 383 10.68 -5.16 10.80
N VAL A 384 9.94 -6.24 11.02
CA VAL A 384 9.98 -7.40 10.12
C VAL A 384 9.01 -7.13 8.97
N LEU A 385 9.52 -7.11 7.74
CA LEU A 385 8.72 -7.04 6.52
C LEU A 385 8.66 -8.44 5.90
N TYR A 386 7.48 -9.03 5.92
CA TYR A 386 7.20 -10.27 5.20
C TYR A 386 6.90 -9.95 3.75
N CYS A 387 7.53 -10.63 2.80
CA CYS A 387 7.34 -10.44 1.38
C CYS A 387 7.28 -11.78 0.64
N LEU A 388 6.78 -11.80 -0.60
CA LEU A 388 6.66 -13.04 -1.38
C LEU A 388 8.02 -13.51 -1.93
N ASP A 389 8.95 -12.58 -2.14
CA ASP A 389 10.32 -12.84 -2.58
C ASP A 389 11.25 -11.67 -2.26
N LYS A 390 12.23 -11.85 -1.39
CA LYS A 390 13.06 -10.73 -0.91
C LYS A 390 14.05 -10.19 -1.94
N PHE A 391 14.27 -10.92 -3.03
CA PHE A 391 15.18 -10.54 -4.10
C PHE A 391 14.45 -10.08 -5.37
N LEU A 392 13.13 -9.96 -5.34
CA LEU A 392 12.34 -9.51 -6.49
C LEU A 392 11.85 -8.08 -6.26
N VAL A 393 12.19 -7.20 -7.20
CA VAL A 393 11.68 -5.83 -7.26
C VAL A 393 10.60 -5.77 -8.35
N PRO A 394 9.31 -5.56 -7.99
CA PRO A 394 8.25 -5.53 -8.97
C PRO A 394 8.42 -4.40 -9.98
N PHE A 395 7.93 -4.58 -11.22
CA PHE A 395 8.11 -3.55 -12.25
C PHE A 395 7.51 -2.21 -11.82
N GLY A 396 8.32 -1.14 -11.93
CA GLY A 396 7.95 0.20 -11.52
C GLY A 396 8.04 0.50 -10.02
N GLU A 397 8.43 -0.46 -9.19
CA GLU A 397 8.63 -0.28 -7.75
C GLU A 397 10.11 -0.08 -7.41
N LYS A 398 10.37 0.37 -6.19
CA LYS A 398 11.71 0.46 -5.60
C LYS A 398 12.01 -0.80 -4.77
N PRO A 399 13.31 -1.12 -4.54
CA PRO A 399 13.70 -2.17 -3.60
C PRO A 399 13.05 -1.99 -2.22
N LEU A 400 12.94 -3.10 -1.48
CA LEU A 400 12.42 -3.09 -0.12
C LEU A 400 13.30 -2.20 0.78
N PRO A 401 12.71 -1.40 1.68
CA PRO A 401 13.47 -0.44 2.46
C PRO A 401 14.31 -1.15 3.54
N GLU A 402 15.56 -0.72 3.70
CA GLU A 402 16.45 -1.18 4.78
C GLU A 402 16.07 -0.60 6.14
N ALA A 403 15.34 0.53 6.16
CA ALA A 403 14.84 1.17 7.36
C ALA A 403 13.55 1.96 7.10
N ILE A 404 12.70 2.07 8.12
CA ILE A 404 11.47 2.88 8.12
C ILE A 404 11.51 3.79 9.34
N ALA A 405 11.34 5.10 9.13
CA ALA A 405 11.39 6.12 10.19
C ALA A 405 12.65 6.00 11.09
N GLY A 406 13.79 5.65 10.49
CA GLY A 406 15.07 5.46 11.17
C GLY A 406 15.26 4.08 11.85
N TRP A 407 14.23 3.23 11.88
CA TRP A 407 14.32 1.89 12.46
C TRP A 407 14.68 0.85 11.40
N PRO A 408 15.59 -0.10 11.70
CA PRO A 408 16.00 -1.11 10.74
C PRO A 408 14.87 -2.08 10.39
N CYS A 409 14.87 -2.51 9.13
CA CYS A 409 14.01 -3.57 8.63
C CYS A 409 14.73 -4.93 8.63
N ASP A 410 13.95 -5.99 8.80
CA ASP A 410 14.35 -7.39 8.57
C ASP A 410 13.42 -7.99 7.52
N ILE A 411 13.96 -8.39 6.37
CA ILE A 411 13.15 -8.88 5.26
C ILE A 411 13.04 -10.40 5.31
N ARG A 412 11.81 -10.91 5.42
CA ARG A 412 11.51 -12.34 5.45
C ARG A 412 10.59 -12.72 4.32
N GLU A 413 10.74 -13.94 3.82
CA GLU A 413 9.85 -14.47 2.78
C GLU A 413 8.68 -15.21 3.43
N ASP A 414 7.46 -14.91 2.99
CA ASP A 414 6.23 -15.51 3.47
C ASP A 414 5.09 -15.31 2.46
N PHE A 415 4.01 -16.06 2.63
CA PHE A 415 2.82 -16.01 1.80
C PHE A 415 1.57 -15.93 2.68
N VAL A 416 0.68 -14.97 2.41
CA VAL A 416 -0.53 -14.76 3.22
C VAL A 416 -1.80 -15.02 2.41
N ARG A 417 -2.79 -15.61 3.09
CA ARG A 417 -4.12 -15.88 2.54
C ARG A 417 -5.17 -15.87 3.65
N PHE A 418 -6.44 -15.66 3.27
CA PHE A 418 -7.55 -16.00 4.16
C PHE A 418 -7.60 -17.52 4.37
N GLY A 419 -8.09 -17.96 5.52
CA GLY A 419 -8.33 -19.38 5.78
C GLY A 419 -9.58 -19.93 5.11
N ILE A 420 -9.79 -19.70 3.82
CA ILE A 420 -10.95 -20.20 3.06
C ILE A 420 -10.69 -21.66 2.69
N CYS A 421 -11.62 -22.58 2.98
CA CYS A 421 -11.47 -24.00 2.63
C CYS A 421 -11.79 -24.25 1.15
N PRO A 422 -10.87 -24.83 0.35
CA PRO A 422 -11.14 -25.09 -1.05
C PRO A 422 -11.85 -26.43 -1.34
N ASN A 423 -11.89 -27.44 -0.45
CA ASN A 423 -12.57 -28.75 -0.70
C ASN A 423 -12.83 -29.61 0.57
N GLU A 424 -13.76 -30.58 0.41
CA GLU A 424 -14.19 -31.71 1.27
C GLU A 424 -13.51 -31.90 2.65
N CYS A 425 -14.25 -31.68 3.75
CA CYS A 425 -13.81 -32.08 5.09
C CYS A 425 -14.81 -32.99 5.81
N VAL A 426 -14.35 -33.63 6.88
CA VAL A 426 -15.13 -34.60 7.66
C VAL A 426 -16.11 -33.87 8.60
N ALA A 427 -17.39 -33.86 8.21
CA ALA A 427 -18.48 -33.29 8.98
C ALA A 427 -18.77 -34.09 10.27
N SER A 428 -19.08 -33.38 11.36
CA SER A 428 -19.79 -33.96 12.51
C SER A 428 -21.30 -33.75 12.31
N ARG A 429 -22.09 -34.82 12.35
CA ARG A 429 -23.56 -34.75 12.37
C ARG A 429 -24.02 -34.32 13.76
N GLN A 430 -24.17 -33.03 14.00
CA GLN A 430 -24.82 -32.49 15.20
C GLN A 430 -25.87 -31.45 14.79
N ASN A 431 -26.99 -31.41 15.52
CA ASN A 431 -28.06 -30.43 15.27
C ASN A 431 -27.71 -29.03 15.79
N PHE A 432 -26.66 -28.90 16.61
CA PHE A 432 -26.21 -27.64 17.19
C PHE A 432 -24.72 -27.45 16.89
N PRO A 433 -24.31 -26.32 16.30
CA PRO A 433 -22.90 -26.07 16.06
C PRO A 433 -22.17 -25.74 17.37
N ASP A 434 -21.25 -26.59 17.79
CA ASP A 434 -20.27 -26.26 18.82
C ASP A 434 -19.10 -25.44 18.25
N PRO A 435 -18.35 -24.69 19.07
CA PRO A 435 -17.09 -24.09 18.65
C PRO A 435 -16.20 -25.07 17.87
N GLY A 436 -15.73 -24.63 16.70
CA GLY A 436 -14.98 -25.43 15.72
C GLY A 436 -15.83 -26.25 14.75
N CYS A 437 -17.15 -26.27 14.88
CA CYS A 437 -18.02 -26.90 13.89
C CYS A 437 -17.98 -26.18 12.55
N SER A 438 -18.13 -26.97 11.48
CA SER A 438 -18.23 -26.47 10.12
C SER A 438 -19.46 -25.58 9.92
N ILE A 439 -19.29 -24.42 9.31
CA ILE A 439 -20.39 -23.59 8.82
C ILE A 439 -20.09 -23.03 7.43
N GLY A 440 -21.11 -22.55 6.73
CA GLY A 440 -20.95 -21.87 5.45
C GLY A 440 -22.17 -21.07 5.03
N ILE A 441 -22.10 -20.50 3.83
CA ILE A 441 -23.22 -19.83 3.17
C ILE A 441 -24.03 -20.89 2.41
N PRO A 442 -25.38 -20.84 2.44
CA PRO A 442 -26.21 -21.79 1.70
C PRO A 442 -25.87 -21.81 0.21
N SER A 443 -25.77 -23.01 -0.37
CA SER A 443 -25.46 -23.21 -1.79
C SER A 443 -24.18 -22.51 -2.29
N ASP A 444 -23.17 -22.38 -1.42
CA ASP A 444 -21.89 -21.73 -1.71
C ASP A 444 -20.73 -22.58 -1.15
N ASP A 445 -19.59 -22.60 -1.85
CA ASP A 445 -18.42 -23.39 -1.44
C ASP A 445 -17.67 -22.78 -0.25
N SER A 446 -18.00 -21.54 0.13
CA SER A 446 -17.44 -20.91 1.31
C SER A 446 -17.74 -21.71 2.59
N SER A 447 -16.69 -22.00 3.33
CA SER A 447 -16.81 -22.65 4.63
C SER A 447 -15.77 -22.16 5.63
N GLY A 448 -16.15 -22.26 6.90
CA GLY A 448 -15.35 -21.87 8.04
C GLY A 448 -15.79 -22.59 9.30
N SER A 449 -15.42 -22.03 10.44
CA SER A 449 -15.64 -22.58 11.76
C SER A 449 -16.52 -21.68 12.63
N VAL A 450 -17.31 -22.29 13.51
CA VAL A 450 -17.95 -21.58 14.62
C VAL A 450 -16.89 -21.15 15.63
N GLY A 451 -16.94 -19.88 16.04
CA GLY A 451 -15.97 -19.31 16.98
C GLY A 451 -16.45 -19.38 18.42
N PHE A 452 -16.99 -18.27 18.91
CA PHE A 452 -17.49 -18.15 20.28
C PHE A 452 -19.00 -18.23 20.33
N LEU A 453 -19.55 -18.97 21.27
CA LEU A 453 -20.97 -18.87 21.59
C LEU A 453 -21.20 -17.56 22.34
N ILE A 454 -22.31 -16.88 22.02
CA ILE A 454 -22.64 -15.58 22.58
C ILE A 454 -24.09 -15.50 23.02
N GLU A 455 -24.35 -14.59 23.94
CA GLU A 455 -25.69 -14.10 24.29
C GLU A 455 -25.69 -12.58 24.24
N SER A 456 -26.86 -12.01 23.94
CA SER A 456 -27.09 -10.57 24.08
C SER A 456 -27.17 -10.22 25.56
N LYS A 457 -26.52 -9.13 25.99
CA LYS A 457 -26.74 -8.55 27.32
C LYS A 457 -27.96 -7.63 27.30
N ASP A 458 -28.28 -7.04 26.14
CA ASP A 458 -29.48 -6.23 25.95
C ASP A 458 -30.70 -7.14 25.69
N PRO A 459 -31.68 -7.18 26.61
CA PRO A 459 -32.91 -7.94 26.42
C PRO A 459 -33.83 -7.37 25.32
N LEU A 460 -33.56 -6.17 24.81
CA LEU A 460 -34.28 -5.54 23.70
C LEU A 460 -33.73 -5.93 22.33
N HIS A 461 -32.56 -6.57 22.27
CA HIS A 461 -32.04 -7.10 21.01
C HIS A 461 -32.97 -8.18 20.45
N THR A 462 -33.13 -8.16 19.13
CA THR A 462 -34.00 -9.12 18.41
C THR A 462 -33.52 -10.57 18.45
N PHE A 463 -32.33 -10.83 19.01
CA PHE A 463 -31.80 -12.17 19.20
C PHE A 463 -31.23 -12.34 20.61
N GLU A 464 -31.48 -13.50 21.22
CA GLU A 464 -31.07 -13.81 22.59
C GLU A 464 -29.70 -14.52 22.65
N PHE A 465 -29.45 -15.44 21.71
CA PHE A 465 -28.23 -16.25 21.66
C PHE A 465 -27.76 -16.50 20.22
N GLY A 466 -26.50 -16.88 20.10
CA GLY A 466 -25.85 -16.99 18.80
C GLY A 466 -24.40 -17.45 18.88
N PHE A 467 -23.66 -17.16 17.81
CA PHE A 467 -22.21 -17.34 17.80
C PHE A 467 -21.49 -16.29 16.94
N LEU A 468 -20.20 -16.13 17.21
CA LEU A 468 -19.27 -15.36 16.41
C LEU A 468 -18.53 -16.26 15.41
N THR A 469 -18.25 -15.74 14.23
CA THR A 469 -17.34 -16.32 13.22
C THR A 469 -16.71 -15.20 12.38
N ALA A 470 -16.00 -15.50 11.30
CA ALA A 470 -15.41 -14.51 10.39
C ALA A 470 -16.44 -13.94 9.39
N SER A 471 -16.30 -12.65 9.02
CA SER A 471 -17.19 -12.00 8.05
C SER A 471 -17.06 -12.61 6.66
N HIS A 472 -15.84 -12.96 6.23
CA HIS A 472 -15.62 -13.56 4.91
C HIS A 472 -16.20 -14.98 4.78
N VAL A 473 -16.49 -15.64 5.90
CA VAL A 473 -17.18 -16.94 5.94
C VAL A 473 -18.70 -16.75 5.86
N ALA A 474 -19.23 -15.67 6.42
CA ALA A 474 -20.66 -15.51 6.68
C ALA A 474 -21.40 -14.55 5.72
N ILE A 475 -20.67 -13.64 5.06
CA ILE A 475 -21.26 -12.60 4.21
C ILE A 475 -20.77 -12.77 2.77
N LYS A 476 -21.72 -12.95 1.85
CA LYS A 476 -21.44 -12.82 0.42
C LYS A 476 -21.13 -11.36 0.09
N ARG A 477 -20.08 -11.10 -0.69
CA ARG A 477 -19.59 -9.76 -1.01
C ARG A 477 -19.04 -8.99 0.21
N PHE A 478 -18.44 -9.69 1.18
CA PHE A 478 -17.85 -9.08 2.39
C PHE A 478 -16.82 -7.97 2.07
N GLU A 479 -16.22 -8.00 0.88
CA GLU A 479 -15.27 -7.03 0.37
C GLU A 479 -15.83 -5.60 0.36
N GLN A 480 -17.16 -5.47 0.26
CA GLN A 480 -17.87 -4.20 0.33
C GLN A 480 -17.88 -3.62 1.74
N LEU A 481 -18.02 -4.47 2.77
CA LEU A 481 -17.92 -4.03 4.16
C LEU A 481 -16.52 -3.46 4.47
N TYR A 482 -15.48 -4.10 3.90
CA TYR A 482 -14.12 -3.57 3.99
C TYR A 482 -13.98 -2.19 3.35
N HIS A 483 -14.54 -1.99 2.16
CA HIS A 483 -14.38 -0.72 1.45
C HIS A 483 -15.12 0.43 2.14
N ASP A 484 -16.33 0.16 2.62
CA ASP A 484 -17.17 1.16 3.26
C ASP A 484 -16.76 1.44 4.71
N GLU A 485 -15.95 0.56 5.33
CA GLU A 485 -15.50 0.62 6.73
C GLU A 485 -16.71 0.76 7.70
N LYS A 486 -17.82 0.07 7.38
CA LYS A 486 -19.09 0.14 8.12
C LYS A 486 -19.51 -1.23 8.66
N LEU A 487 -20.16 -1.20 9.82
CA LEU A 487 -20.93 -2.34 10.32
C LEU A 487 -22.07 -2.67 9.36
N LEU A 488 -22.41 -3.96 9.24
CA LEU A 488 -23.52 -4.45 8.43
C LEU A 488 -24.81 -3.70 8.77
N SER A 489 -25.08 -3.43 10.04
CA SER A 489 -26.27 -2.68 10.47
C SER A 489 -26.42 -1.29 9.85
N MET A 490 -25.33 -0.70 9.36
CA MET A 490 -25.23 0.62 8.71
C MET A 490 -24.91 0.52 7.21
N HIS A 491 -24.88 -0.68 6.63
CA HIS A 491 -24.52 -0.95 5.25
C HIS A 491 -25.71 -1.48 4.45
N TYR A 492 -25.76 -1.23 3.14
CA TYR A 492 -26.89 -1.67 2.30
C TYR A 492 -27.00 -3.19 2.19
N LEU A 493 -25.91 -3.93 2.43
CA LEU A 493 -25.94 -5.40 2.49
C LEU A 493 -26.90 -5.93 3.56
N LYS A 494 -27.26 -5.14 4.58
CA LYS A 494 -28.28 -5.51 5.59
C LYS A 494 -29.64 -5.84 4.98
N LEU A 495 -29.94 -5.28 3.80
CA LEU A 495 -31.21 -5.50 3.11
C LEU A 495 -31.35 -6.95 2.61
N ASN A 496 -30.25 -7.69 2.51
CA ASN A 496 -30.26 -9.10 2.13
C ASN A 496 -30.33 -9.99 3.37
N ASP A 497 -30.98 -11.15 3.23
CA ASP A 497 -30.89 -12.20 4.22
C ASP A 497 -29.58 -12.98 4.08
N HIS A 498 -28.77 -12.97 5.13
CA HIS A 498 -27.51 -13.72 5.21
C HIS A 498 -27.69 -14.94 6.11
N PHE A 499 -28.27 -16.02 5.56
CA PHE A 499 -28.44 -17.27 6.30
C PHE A 499 -27.13 -18.04 6.41
N ILE A 500 -27.00 -18.84 7.46
CA ILE A 500 -25.84 -19.71 7.71
C ILE A 500 -26.31 -21.16 7.81
N VAL A 501 -25.55 -22.08 7.21
CA VAL A 501 -25.80 -23.52 7.24
C VAL A 501 -24.77 -24.27 8.07
N HIS A 502 -25.20 -25.34 8.72
CA HIS A 502 -24.35 -26.30 9.43
C HIS A 502 -24.83 -27.74 9.21
N PRO A 503 -23.95 -28.66 8.80
CA PRO A 503 -22.59 -28.42 8.29
C PRO A 503 -22.58 -27.47 7.08
N SER A 504 -21.40 -27.07 6.61
CA SER A 504 -21.32 -26.24 5.39
C SER A 504 -21.92 -26.99 4.20
N TRP A 505 -22.29 -26.26 3.15
CA TRP A 505 -22.90 -26.87 1.96
C TRP A 505 -22.05 -28.01 1.38
N ILE A 506 -20.74 -27.81 1.31
CA ILE A 506 -19.76 -28.80 0.84
C ILE A 506 -19.65 -30.02 1.78
N ASP A 507 -19.86 -29.83 3.08
CA ASP A 507 -19.73 -30.90 4.08
C ASP A 507 -21.03 -31.70 4.28
N ASN A 508 -22.17 -31.16 3.83
CA ASN A 508 -23.48 -31.76 4.02
C ASN A 508 -24.03 -32.45 2.76
N GLY A 509 -23.14 -32.84 1.83
CA GLY A 509 -23.54 -33.45 0.56
C GLY A 509 -24.45 -32.54 -0.28
N LEU A 510 -24.13 -31.24 -0.30
CA LEU A 510 -24.85 -30.19 -1.03
C LEU A 510 -26.26 -29.89 -0.53
N ASN A 511 -26.53 -30.13 0.77
CA ASN A 511 -27.81 -29.81 1.42
C ASN A 511 -27.69 -28.62 2.37
N ASP A 512 -28.66 -27.71 2.32
CA ASP A 512 -28.70 -26.54 3.17
C ASP A 512 -29.50 -26.81 4.46
N HIS A 513 -28.80 -27.05 5.57
CA HIS A 513 -29.42 -27.07 6.90
C HIS A 513 -29.18 -25.73 7.61
N ARG A 514 -30.15 -24.83 7.51
CA ARG A 514 -30.06 -23.47 8.06
C ARG A 514 -30.12 -23.51 9.58
N ILE A 515 -29.17 -22.85 10.23
CA ILE A 515 -29.03 -22.80 11.70
C ILE A 515 -29.13 -21.39 12.28
N GLY A 516 -29.08 -20.37 11.43
CA GLY A 516 -29.12 -18.99 11.89
C GLY A 516 -29.01 -17.98 10.76
N LYS A 517 -28.97 -16.70 11.16
CA LYS A 517 -28.85 -15.55 10.26
C LYS A 517 -27.84 -14.55 10.83
N VAL A 518 -27.04 -13.93 9.97
CA VAL A 518 -26.15 -12.83 10.37
C VAL A 518 -26.97 -11.60 10.76
N VAL A 519 -26.73 -11.09 11.95
CA VAL A 519 -27.40 -9.89 12.51
C VAL A 519 -26.48 -8.68 12.58
N GLU A 520 -25.17 -8.91 12.62
CA GLU A 520 -24.15 -7.87 12.52
C GLU A 520 -22.87 -8.45 11.91
N SER A 521 -22.08 -7.64 11.21
CA SER A 521 -20.82 -8.06 10.60
C SER A 521 -19.91 -6.86 10.34
N PHE A 522 -18.60 -7.10 10.32
CA PHE A 522 -17.61 -6.12 9.89
C PHE A 522 -16.37 -6.81 9.34
N CYS A 523 -15.80 -6.22 8.30
CA CYS A 523 -14.49 -6.57 7.76
C CYS A 523 -13.75 -5.25 7.53
N GLY A 524 -12.51 -5.10 7.99
CA GLY A 524 -11.71 -3.89 7.79
C GLY A 524 -10.93 -3.44 9.03
N ASN A 525 -10.51 -2.17 9.06
CA ASN A 525 -9.82 -1.58 10.21
C ASN A 525 -10.78 -0.69 10.98
N TYR A 526 -11.07 -1.04 12.23
CA TYR A 526 -12.06 -0.39 13.06
C TYR A 526 -11.42 0.59 14.04
N GLY A 527 -12.03 1.78 14.19
CA GLY A 527 -11.66 2.78 15.19
C GLY A 527 -10.38 3.55 14.84
N LEU A 528 -10.01 4.48 15.73
CA LEU A 528 -8.81 5.32 15.57
C LEU A 528 -7.52 4.50 15.60
N ASP A 529 -7.50 3.43 16.38
CA ASP A 529 -6.36 2.53 16.51
C ASP A 529 -6.18 1.60 15.31
N LYS A 530 -7.08 1.65 14.30
CA LYS A 530 -7.09 0.77 13.13
C LYS A 530 -7.01 -0.72 13.54
N ILE A 531 -7.92 -1.20 14.37
CA ILE A 531 -7.94 -2.62 14.75
C ILE A 531 -8.51 -3.42 13.59
N GLY A 532 -7.70 -4.29 13.01
CA GLY A 532 -8.07 -5.21 11.95
C GLY A 532 -9.09 -6.22 12.46
N LEU A 533 -10.30 -6.17 11.93
CA LEU A 533 -11.44 -6.98 12.32
C LEU A 533 -12.01 -7.71 11.11
N ASP A 534 -12.40 -8.95 11.34
CA ASP A 534 -13.12 -9.78 10.39
C ASP A 534 -14.05 -10.71 11.18
N PHE A 535 -15.25 -10.22 11.47
CA PHE A 535 -16.21 -10.96 12.29
C PHE A 535 -17.65 -10.83 11.76
N ALA A 536 -18.45 -11.83 12.09
CA ALA A 536 -19.89 -11.86 11.93
C ALA A 536 -20.56 -12.40 13.21
N VAL A 537 -21.70 -11.82 13.55
CA VAL A 537 -22.58 -12.21 14.65
C VAL A 537 -23.77 -12.95 14.06
N ILE A 538 -23.94 -14.21 14.43
CA ILE A 538 -25.02 -15.06 13.94
C ILE A 538 -26.05 -15.20 15.06
N ALA A 539 -27.28 -14.75 14.80
CA ALA A 539 -28.42 -15.12 15.62
C ALA A 539 -28.82 -16.57 15.28
N SER A 540 -28.78 -17.44 16.28
CA SER A 540 -29.13 -18.85 16.10
C SER A 540 -30.64 -19.04 16.26
N SER A 541 -31.22 -19.92 15.46
CA SER A 541 -32.64 -20.30 15.60
C SER A 541 -32.90 -21.36 16.67
N CYS A 542 -31.85 -21.94 17.26
CA CYS A 542 -31.95 -23.11 18.13
C CYS A 542 -31.33 -22.84 19.52
N SER A 543 -32.14 -22.82 20.58
CA SER A 543 -31.71 -22.57 21.97
C SER A 543 -31.26 -23.85 22.68
N ARG A 544 -30.11 -23.83 23.39
CA ARG A 544 -29.71 -24.91 24.31
C ARG A 544 -30.36 -24.70 25.68
N ASN A 545 -31.60 -25.13 25.83
CA ASN A 545 -32.33 -25.04 27.11
C ASN A 545 -31.82 -26.11 28.10
N GLY A 546 -31.51 -25.71 29.34
CA GLY A 546 -31.24 -26.64 30.46
C GLY A 546 -29.77 -26.99 30.73
N ALA A 547 -28.83 -26.63 29.87
CA ALA A 547 -27.40 -26.84 30.11
C ALA A 547 -26.82 -25.74 31.02
N GLY A 548 -26.03 -26.11 32.03
CA GLY A 548 -25.32 -25.12 32.85
C GLY A 548 -24.37 -24.30 31.98
N LYS A 549 -24.43 -22.97 32.08
CA LYS A 549 -23.59 -22.04 31.32
C LYS A 549 -22.64 -21.27 32.23
N GLU A 550 -21.50 -20.87 31.68
CA GLU A 550 -20.59 -19.91 32.30
C GLU A 550 -20.28 -18.78 31.33
N THR A 551 -20.20 -17.56 31.85
CA THR A 551 -19.78 -16.38 31.10
C THR A 551 -18.27 -16.26 31.17
N LEU A 552 -17.63 -16.06 30.03
CA LEU A 552 -16.18 -15.92 29.92
C LEU A 552 -15.79 -14.45 29.80
N LYS A 553 -14.75 -14.06 30.53
CA LYS A 553 -14.15 -12.73 30.43
C LYS A 553 -13.14 -12.72 29.28
N VAL A 554 -13.30 -11.82 28.32
CA VAL A 554 -12.35 -11.61 27.22
C VAL A 554 -11.00 -11.17 27.79
N ALA A 555 -9.91 -11.70 27.23
CA ALA A 555 -8.56 -11.35 27.60
C ALA A 555 -8.29 -9.88 27.27
N LYS A 556 -7.67 -9.16 28.21
CA LYS A 556 -7.19 -7.78 28.00
C LYS A 556 -5.68 -7.77 27.83
N GLU A 557 -5.12 -6.65 27.39
CA GLU A 557 -3.67 -6.51 27.18
C GLU A 557 -2.88 -6.81 28.47
N GLU A 558 -3.39 -6.38 29.63
CA GLU A 558 -2.80 -6.68 30.94
C GLU A 558 -2.86 -8.17 31.35
N ASP A 559 -3.71 -8.96 30.71
CA ASP A 559 -3.82 -10.41 30.92
C ASP A 559 -2.80 -11.20 30.10
N LEU A 560 -2.11 -10.57 29.13
CA LEU A 560 -1.31 -11.25 28.11
C LEU A 560 0.18 -11.06 28.33
N ILE A 561 0.92 -12.16 28.25
CA ILE A 561 2.37 -12.18 28.22
C ILE A 561 2.82 -12.71 26.86
N MET A 562 3.13 -11.77 25.96
CA MET A 562 3.65 -12.09 24.63
C MET A 562 4.85 -13.06 24.73
N GLU A 563 4.87 -14.02 23.81
CA GLU A 563 5.86 -15.10 23.63
C GLU A 563 5.88 -16.17 24.72
N LYS A 564 5.09 -16.01 25.78
CA LYS A 564 4.96 -17.00 26.86
C LYS A 564 3.61 -17.66 26.87
N ASP A 565 2.56 -16.89 26.59
CA ASP A 565 1.21 -17.42 26.63
C ASP A 565 0.98 -18.40 25.48
N ILE A 566 0.46 -19.56 25.86
CA ILE A 566 -0.05 -20.55 24.93
C ILE A 566 -1.50 -20.23 24.66
N VAL A 567 -1.88 -20.29 23.39
CA VAL A 567 -3.27 -20.16 22.96
C VAL A 567 -3.75 -21.46 22.33
N THR A 568 -5.05 -21.63 22.29
CA THR A 568 -5.69 -22.78 21.66
C THR A 568 -6.91 -22.34 20.86
N LYS A 569 -7.20 -23.08 19.80
CA LYS A 569 -8.45 -22.95 19.05
C LYS A 569 -8.96 -24.32 18.66
N THR A 570 -10.25 -24.42 18.41
CA THR A 570 -10.85 -25.58 17.73
C THR A 570 -11.44 -25.08 16.42
N GLY A 571 -11.02 -25.67 15.30
CA GLY A 571 -11.53 -25.38 13.97
C GLY A 571 -11.95 -26.64 13.21
N ARG A 572 -12.69 -26.47 12.12
CA ARG A 572 -13.18 -27.60 11.31
C ARG A 572 -12.06 -28.44 10.72
N THR A 573 -10.93 -27.82 10.38
CA THR A 573 -9.88 -28.44 9.56
C THR A 573 -8.81 -29.06 10.45
N THR A 574 -8.14 -28.27 11.29
CA THR A 574 -7.06 -28.80 12.15
C THR A 574 -7.55 -29.27 13.51
N ARG A 575 -8.87 -29.28 13.76
CA ARG A 575 -9.46 -29.60 15.06
C ARG A 575 -8.88 -28.70 16.14
N THR A 576 -8.62 -29.24 17.33
CA THR A 576 -8.03 -28.51 18.46
C THR A 576 -6.51 -28.45 18.30
N THR A 577 -5.97 -27.25 18.26
CA THR A 577 -4.53 -26.99 18.12
C THR A 577 -4.06 -25.97 19.15
N TYR A 578 -2.75 -25.91 19.33
CA TYR A 578 -2.08 -24.98 20.24
C TYR A 578 -1.02 -24.16 19.51
N GLY A 579 -0.78 -22.95 19.99
CA GLY A 579 0.16 -22.00 19.38
C GLY A 579 0.74 -21.05 20.42
N TYR A 580 1.85 -20.42 20.07
CA TYR A 580 2.45 -19.36 20.88
C TYR A 580 1.91 -18.00 20.47
N LEU A 581 1.37 -17.24 21.42
CA LEU A 581 1.02 -15.83 21.20
C LEU A 581 2.31 -15.02 21.10
N MET A 582 2.69 -14.58 19.91
CA MET A 582 4.00 -13.95 19.67
C MET A 582 3.96 -12.42 19.74
N ASP A 583 2.93 -11.81 19.19
CA ASP A 583 2.88 -10.36 19.01
C ASP A 583 1.45 -9.84 18.82
N ASP A 584 1.24 -8.55 19.03
CA ASP A 584 -0.03 -7.83 18.86
C ASP A 584 0.06 -6.66 17.86
N SER A 585 1.21 -6.50 17.20
CA SER A 585 1.45 -5.45 16.21
C SER A 585 1.35 -5.95 14.77
N LEU A 586 1.02 -7.24 14.57
CA LEU A 586 0.98 -7.85 13.25
C LEU A 586 -0.02 -7.12 12.37
N THR A 587 0.45 -6.77 11.18
CA THR A 587 -0.41 -6.34 10.09
C THR A 587 -0.26 -7.33 8.94
N VAL A 588 -1.36 -7.61 8.25
CA VAL A 588 -1.39 -8.57 7.14
C VAL A 588 -2.06 -7.98 5.92
N LYS A 589 -1.49 -8.22 4.74
CA LYS A 589 -2.04 -7.80 3.45
C LYS A 589 -2.52 -9.00 2.65
N VAL A 590 -3.83 -9.23 2.64
CA VAL A 590 -4.46 -10.34 1.92
C VAL A 590 -4.96 -9.87 0.57
N ASP A 591 -4.65 -10.61 -0.49
CA ASP A 591 -5.19 -10.30 -1.82
C ASP A 591 -6.70 -10.55 -1.86
N ARG A 592 -7.45 -9.68 -2.53
CA ARG A 592 -8.91 -9.84 -2.69
C ARG A 592 -9.24 -11.03 -3.57
N SER A 593 -8.57 -11.09 -4.71
CA SER A 593 -8.70 -12.14 -5.70
C SER A 593 -7.55 -12.05 -6.68
N PHE A 594 -7.22 -13.20 -7.29
CA PHE A 594 -6.28 -13.27 -8.39
C PHE A 594 -6.60 -12.26 -9.52
N LEU A 595 -7.90 -12.04 -9.79
CA LEU A 595 -8.38 -11.21 -10.89
C LEU A 595 -8.15 -9.71 -10.64
N SER A 596 -8.44 -9.23 -9.43
CA SER A 596 -8.57 -7.79 -9.15
C SER A 596 -7.25 -7.08 -8.87
N ARG A 597 -6.17 -7.79 -8.49
CA ARG A 597 -4.91 -7.23 -7.89
C ARG A 597 -5.14 -6.32 -6.67
N GLY A 598 -6.38 -6.19 -6.22
CA GLY A 598 -6.71 -5.45 -5.03
C GLY A 598 -6.29 -6.23 -3.80
N TYR A 599 -6.09 -5.51 -2.70
CA TYR A 599 -5.81 -6.13 -1.41
C TYR A 599 -6.66 -5.55 -0.27
N PHE A 600 -6.69 -6.30 0.82
CA PHE A 600 -7.10 -5.89 2.15
C PHE A 600 -5.87 -5.81 3.04
N ALA A 601 -5.80 -4.83 3.92
CA ALA A 601 -4.77 -4.71 4.93
C ALA A 601 -5.46 -4.67 6.31
N PHE A 602 -5.11 -5.59 7.19
CA PHE A 602 -5.62 -5.65 8.56
C PHE A 602 -4.50 -5.31 9.52
N PHE A 603 -4.75 -4.38 10.44
CA PHE A 603 -3.74 -3.84 11.35
C PHE A 603 -3.93 -4.35 12.79
N ASN A 604 -2.87 -4.34 13.60
CA ASN A 604 -2.92 -4.69 15.04
C ASN A 604 -3.61 -6.04 15.33
N CYS A 605 -3.33 -7.05 14.51
CA CYS A 605 -3.75 -8.42 14.74
C CYS A 605 -2.80 -9.10 15.73
N TYR A 606 -3.27 -10.12 16.41
CA TYR A 606 -2.39 -11.03 17.13
C TYR A 606 -1.71 -11.99 16.16
N ALA A 607 -0.41 -12.21 16.35
CA ALA A 607 0.38 -13.22 15.65
C ALA A 607 0.49 -14.49 16.51
N ILE A 608 0.01 -15.61 15.99
CA ILE A 608 0.15 -16.92 16.64
C ILE A 608 1.09 -17.79 15.83
N GLU A 609 2.20 -18.23 16.42
CA GLU A 609 3.14 -19.15 15.78
C GLU A 609 2.79 -20.61 16.12
N ASP A 610 2.99 -21.50 15.16
CA ASP A 610 2.83 -22.94 15.36
C ASP A 610 3.79 -23.46 16.45
N ILE A 611 3.32 -24.41 17.27
CA ILE A 611 4.22 -25.13 18.18
C ILE A 611 5.08 -26.09 17.33
N PRO A 612 6.42 -26.08 17.47
CA PRO A 612 7.29 -27.01 16.74
C PRO A 612 6.87 -28.47 16.97
N ASP A 613 6.95 -29.27 15.90
CA ASP A 613 6.64 -30.70 15.88
C ASP A 613 5.17 -31.07 16.19
N ASP A 614 4.28 -30.09 16.37
CA ASP A 614 2.83 -30.26 16.47
C ASP A 614 2.14 -30.02 15.09
N GLN A 615 0.87 -30.35 14.97
CA GLN A 615 0.07 -29.97 13.82
C GLN A 615 -0.06 -28.43 13.72
N PRO A 616 -0.12 -27.86 12.49
CA PRO A 616 -0.22 -26.41 12.31
C PRO A 616 -1.40 -25.82 13.06
N PHE A 617 -1.19 -24.68 13.71
CA PHE A 617 -2.21 -24.01 14.50
C PHE A 617 -3.44 -23.71 13.65
N PHE A 618 -3.27 -23.31 12.39
CA PHE A 618 -4.37 -22.92 11.50
C PHE A 618 -4.15 -23.42 10.08
N ARG A 619 -5.23 -23.84 9.42
CA ARG A 619 -5.28 -24.10 7.97
C ARG A 619 -6.55 -23.52 7.34
N GLU A 620 -6.57 -23.52 6.02
CA GLU A 620 -7.78 -23.25 5.23
C GLU A 620 -8.99 -24.04 5.76
N GLY A 621 -10.11 -23.34 5.98
CA GLY A 621 -11.32 -23.79 6.65
C GLY A 621 -11.40 -23.45 8.13
N ASP A 622 -10.29 -23.20 8.82
CA ASP A 622 -10.33 -22.81 10.24
C ASP A 622 -10.78 -21.36 10.47
N SER A 623 -10.94 -20.55 9.43
CA SER A 623 -11.45 -19.18 9.53
C SER A 623 -12.72 -19.11 10.36
N GLY A 624 -12.78 -18.19 11.31
CA GLY A 624 -13.89 -18.05 12.24
C GLY A 624 -13.69 -18.78 13.58
N SER A 625 -12.67 -19.64 13.71
CA SER A 625 -12.38 -20.34 14.97
C SER A 625 -12.07 -19.36 16.10
N GLY A 626 -12.66 -19.62 17.26
CA GLY A 626 -12.42 -18.85 18.48
C GLY A 626 -11.09 -19.26 19.11
N VAL A 627 -10.23 -18.28 19.35
CA VAL A 627 -8.92 -18.45 19.98
C VAL A 627 -9.02 -18.09 21.47
N TYR A 628 -8.51 -18.97 22.32
CA TYR A 628 -8.53 -18.82 23.77
C TYR A 628 -7.11 -18.80 24.31
N VAL A 629 -6.85 -17.96 25.32
CA VAL A 629 -5.66 -18.06 26.16
C VAL A 629 -5.78 -19.31 27.03
N VAL A 630 -4.69 -20.08 27.13
CA VAL A 630 -4.60 -21.28 27.95
C VAL A 630 -4.02 -20.92 29.32
N GLU A 631 -4.81 -21.14 30.37
CA GLU A 631 -4.35 -20.99 31.77
C GLU A 631 -4.51 -22.35 32.46
N ASN A 632 -3.47 -22.82 33.17
CA ASN A 632 -3.45 -24.12 33.84
C ASN A 632 -3.87 -25.28 32.91
N GLY A 633 -3.37 -25.26 31.67
CA GLY A 633 -3.65 -26.28 30.65
C GLY A 633 -5.07 -26.29 30.09
N LYS A 634 -5.90 -25.28 30.40
CA LYS A 634 -7.30 -25.18 29.96
C LYS A 634 -7.60 -23.88 29.22
N PRO A 635 -8.47 -23.89 28.20
CA PRO A 635 -8.97 -22.66 27.58
C PRO A 635 -9.69 -21.82 28.63
N SER A 636 -9.20 -20.61 28.88
CA SER A 636 -9.70 -19.75 29.96
C SER A 636 -10.40 -18.52 29.40
N LYS A 637 -9.64 -17.66 28.70
CA LYS A 637 -10.12 -16.34 28.26
C LYS A 637 -10.20 -16.28 26.73
N PRO A 638 -11.34 -15.88 26.15
CA PRO A 638 -11.43 -15.54 24.73
C PRO A 638 -10.42 -14.46 24.37
N LEU A 639 -9.67 -14.66 23.28
CA LEU A 639 -8.70 -13.70 22.75
C LEU A 639 -9.21 -13.04 21.46
N GLY A 640 -9.65 -13.86 20.51
CA GLY A 640 -9.95 -13.37 19.16
C GLY A 640 -10.44 -14.44 18.20
N ILE A 641 -10.71 -14.03 16.96
CA ILE A 641 -11.13 -14.94 15.87
C ILE A 641 -9.98 -15.08 14.88
N ALA A 642 -9.59 -16.32 14.59
CA ALA A 642 -8.58 -16.60 13.58
C ALA A 642 -9.18 -16.45 12.17
N PHE A 643 -8.52 -15.72 11.27
CA PHE A 643 -9.11 -15.38 9.95
C PHE A 643 -8.13 -15.44 8.77
N ALA A 644 -6.84 -15.22 9.00
CA ALA A 644 -5.82 -15.27 7.95
C ALA A 644 -4.56 -15.98 8.45
N TYR A 645 -3.77 -16.48 7.50
CA TYR A 645 -2.57 -17.25 7.78
C TYR A 645 -1.43 -16.84 6.85
N LEU A 646 -0.28 -16.55 7.45
CA LEU A 646 1.01 -16.56 6.82
C LEU A 646 1.64 -17.95 7.03
N ASP A 647 2.43 -18.48 6.12
CA ASP A 647 3.10 -19.78 6.29
C ASP A 647 3.93 -19.86 7.59
N SER A 648 4.33 -18.74 8.17
CA SER A 648 5.01 -18.70 9.46
C SER A 648 4.12 -18.49 10.69
N GLN A 649 2.90 -17.95 10.55
CA GLN A 649 2.07 -17.50 11.69
C GLN A 649 0.62 -17.23 11.29
N THR A 650 -0.30 -17.36 12.24
CA THR A 650 -1.73 -17.08 12.08
C THR A 650 -2.07 -15.67 12.55
N ALA A 651 -2.89 -14.95 11.79
CA ALA A 651 -3.48 -13.67 12.19
C ALA A 651 -4.84 -13.88 12.88
N VAL A 652 -4.96 -13.32 14.08
CA VAL A 652 -6.16 -13.40 14.91
C VAL A 652 -6.63 -11.98 15.24
N CYS A 653 -7.89 -11.65 14.94
CA CYS A 653 -8.42 -10.32 15.21
C CYS A 653 -8.82 -10.17 16.69
N ASN A 654 -8.55 -9.01 17.29
CA ASN A 654 -8.93 -8.70 18.66
C ASN A 654 -10.43 -8.37 18.75
N ILE A 655 -11.21 -9.23 19.42
CA ILE A 655 -12.67 -9.06 19.54
C ILE A 655 -13.13 -8.29 20.77
N GLY A 656 -12.23 -7.94 21.70
CA GLY A 656 -12.63 -7.36 23.00
C GLY A 656 -13.48 -6.10 22.85
N MET A 657 -13.00 -5.15 22.05
CA MET A 657 -13.70 -3.88 21.80
C MET A 657 -15.09 -4.10 21.16
N ILE A 658 -15.24 -5.12 20.30
CA ILE A 658 -16.51 -5.30 19.58
C ILE A 658 -17.54 -6.08 20.40
N VAL A 659 -17.10 -7.02 21.23
CA VAL A 659 -17.96 -7.69 22.21
C VAL A 659 -18.59 -6.67 23.15
N ASP A 660 -17.80 -5.70 23.63
CA ASP A 660 -18.31 -4.63 24.49
C ASP A 660 -19.23 -3.66 23.71
N LYS A 661 -18.84 -3.24 22.50
CA LYS A 661 -19.64 -2.30 21.71
C LYS A 661 -21.01 -2.86 21.30
N LEU A 662 -21.07 -4.15 20.97
CA LEU A 662 -22.31 -4.81 20.56
C LEU A 662 -23.11 -5.36 21.76
N ASP A 663 -22.70 -5.05 22.98
CA ASP A 663 -23.30 -5.52 24.23
C ASP A 663 -23.50 -7.04 24.27
N LEU A 664 -22.45 -7.76 23.88
CA LEU A 664 -22.42 -9.22 23.83
C LEU A 664 -21.71 -9.77 25.08
N GLN A 665 -22.08 -10.99 25.46
CA GLN A 665 -21.31 -11.82 26.38
C GLN A 665 -20.91 -13.13 25.72
N ILE A 666 -19.65 -13.53 25.89
CA ILE A 666 -19.18 -14.84 25.45
C ILE A 666 -19.52 -15.87 26.52
N VAL A 667 -20.11 -16.98 26.10
CA VAL A 667 -20.56 -18.05 27.00
C VAL A 667 -19.96 -19.40 26.60
N ARG A 668 -19.86 -20.29 27.58
CA ARG A 668 -19.50 -21.70 27.38
C ARG A 668 -20.44 -22.60 28.15
N TYR A 669 -20.95 -23.64 27.51
CA TYR A 669 -21.79 -24.65 28.16
C TYR A 669 -20.94 -25.71 28.87
N ARG A 670 -21.39 -26.17 30.04
CA ARG A 670 -20.64 -27.14 30.89
C ARG A 670 -20.41 -28.48 30.22
N GLU A 671 -21.32 -28.92 29.35
CA GLU A 671 -21.17 -30.16 28.55
C GLU A 671 -19.95 -30.07 27.60
N ASN A 672 -19.63 -28.86 27.12
CA ASN A 672 -18.47 -28.60 26.27
C ASN A 672 -17.15 -28.52 27.06
N ARG A 673 -17.15 -28.63 28.41
CA ARG A 673 -15.89 -28.73 29.17
C ARG A 673 -15.20 -30.08 28.99
N TYR A 674 -15.96 -31.14 28.77
CA TYR A 674 -15.43 -32.52 28.72
C TYR A 674 -14.90 -32.91 27.33
N SER A 675 -15.18 -32.12 26.29
CA SER A 675 -14.66 -32.34 24.92
C SER A 675 -13.29 -31.68 24.66
N LEU A 676 -12.83 -30.81 25.58
CA LEU A 676 -11.53 -30.15 25.50
C LEU A 676 -10.54 -30.89 26.40
N LYS A 677 -9.78 -31.84 25.82
CA LYS A 677 -8.64 -32.48 26.50
C LYS A 677 -7.65 -31.42 26.98
N THR A 678 -7.08 -31.59 28.17
CA THR A 678 -6.05 -30.65 28.65
C THR A 678 -4.79 -30.75 27.79
N PHE A 679 -4.00 -29.67 27.73
CA PHE A 679 -2.72 -29.66 27.00
C PHE A 679 -1.78 -30.78 27.49
N GLU A 680 -1.80 -31.09 28.79
CA GLU A 680 -1.02 -32.17 29.40
C GLU A 680 -1.56 -33.57 29.04
N GLU A 681 -2.88 -33.75 28.96
CA GLU A 681 -3.50 -35.03 28.54
C GLU A 681 -3.19 -35.40 27.08
N LEU A 682 -2.98 -34.42 26.20
CA LEU A 682 -2.62 -34.64 24.80
C LEU A 682 -1.14 -35.05 24.65
N LYS A 683 -0.22 -34.37 25.35
CA LYS A 683 1.22 -34.75 25.35
C LYS A 683 1.46 -36.17 25.86
N ILE A 684 0.73 -36.58 26.91
CA ILE A 684 0.85 -37.93 27.49
C ILE A 684 0.25 -39.01 26.54
N SER A 685 -0.75 -38.65 25.72
CA SER A 685 -1.29 -39.61 24.75
C SER A 685 -0.37 -39.88 23.56
N ASP A 686 0.40 -38.88 23.13
CA ASP A 686 1.37 -39.06 22.04
C ASP A 686 2.58 -39.91 22.50
N GLU A 687 3.11 -39.68 23.71
CA GLU A 687 4.18 -40.51 24.31
C GLU A 687 3.76 -41.99 24.49
N LYS A 688 2.51 -42.25 24.89
CA LYS A 688 1.99 -43.63 25.03
C LYS A 688 1.73 -44.34 23.69
N THR A 689 1.65 -43.61 22.59
CA THR A 689 1.45 -44.18 21.26
C THR A 689 2.79 -44.58 20.64
N GLU A 690 3.88 -43.87 20.95
CA GLU A 690 5.24 -44.28 20.59
C GLU A 690 5.72 -45.51 21.37
N GLU A 691 5.43 -45.62 22.68
CA GLU A 691 5.79 -46.82 23.48
C GLU A 691 5.11 -48.12 23.02
N LYS A 692 3.96 -48.04 22.33
CA LYS A 692 3.27 -49.23 21.80
C LYS A 692 3.76 -49.70 20.42
N SER A 693 4.68 -48.96 19.80
CA SER A 693 5.25 -49.32 18.49
C SER A 693 6.61 -50.02 18.57
N GLN A 694 7.10 -50.32 19.78
CA GLN A 694 8.27 -51.16 20.04
C GLN A 694 7.87 -52.43 20.81
N GLU A 695 7.22 -53.39 20.14
CA GLU A 695 7.25 -54.79 20.60
C GLU A 695 8.44 -55.51 19.92
N PRO A 696 9.23 -56.30 20.66
CA PRO A 696 10.38 -57.00 20.11
C PRO A 696 9.92 -58.19 19.25
N MET A 697 10.47 -58.31 18.03
CA MET A 697 10.42 -59.56 17.27
C MET A 697 11.11 -60.65 18.10
N GLU A 698 10.32 -61.59 18.63
CA GLU A 698 10.85 -62.88 19.10
C GLU A 698 11.15 -63.77 17.88
N GLU A 699 12.37 -64.28 17.84
CA GLU A 699 12.83 -65.29 16.91
C GLU A 699 12.11 -66.64 17.13
N SER A 700 11.57 -67.21 16.06
CA SER A 700 11.38 -68.66 15.90
C SER A 700 11.50 -69.07 14.45
#